data_AF-A0A2H0Y3Y1-F1
#
_entry.id   AF-A0A2H0Y3Y1-F1
#
_cell.length_a   1.000
_cell.length_b   1.000
_cell.length_c   1.000
_cell.angle_alpha   90.00
_cell.angle_beta   90.00
_cell.angle_gamma   90.00
#
_symmetry.space_group_name_H-M   'P 1'
#
loop_
_entity.id
_entity.type
_entity.pdbx_description
1 polymer ?
#
loop_
_entity_poly.entity_id
_entity_poly.type
_entity_poly.pdbx_seq_one_letter_code
_entity_poly.pdbx_strand_id
1 'polypeptide(L)'
;MNVSELARQLHISIQELRDVFSLIGLHIGYRAIKVDAKVAKKVIANWPEYQKIWEAHKRKLVEEEEQKKKEQKAVQHDPVALPPVITVKIFAERIGVPLTRVIGELMKNGVLASLNERIDFDTAAIVAAEFGIETFSDKSETDRAHEVTTQEKLSALLQEHDAQALAHRPPVVVVMGHVDHGKTKLLDAIRKTDVVAGESGGITQHIGAYQIERAGRRITFIDTPGHEAFTSMRSRGARIADLAILVVAADDGVMPQTEEAIRIINQAHIPLVVAVNKMDKPEANLEKTKTMLAQFDLLPEDWGGKIPVVPISALKGDGLDKLLEMVFLVADVEGDRLRANPHKPAVATVVEAHVDKGEGPVATLLVQAGTLHQGDYLNVDGVTLGRARMLRNDQGTVVVAADPSTPVQVLGFKQAATIGDIVEASAKALTKISKARVRAAESAQAFTATTSNAQEEQSRKKHIIPVVLKADVLGSLEAIIAQIEKMEHPEVGIKIIAKGLGNVTESDLQQAQAANARIIGFHVHALPEIALRAKDGGIAITYYDVIYELTKQLKKDLADLLPLIVERKLLGTAQIIALFREAEKLQVAGCRVTGGTLTADAHVTILRNGEVLGVVRIVRLQIGKQAVVEVPQGSECGIALEGKLRVQEQDVLEVFAEQTKKRTLEFTL
;
A
#
# COMPACT_ATOMS: atom_id res chain seq x y z
N MET A 1 33.14 45.70 -13.45
CA MET A 1 31.77 45.87 -13.99
C MET A 1 30.93 44.67 -13.54
N ASN A 2 29.65 44.86 -13.20
CA ASN A 2 28.80 43.72 -12.82
C ASN A 2 28.49 42.86 -14.05
N VAL A 3 28.49 41.52 -13.90
CA VAL A 3 28.18 40.59 -15.00
C VAL A 3 26.79 40.87 -15.58
N SER A 4 25.81 41.14 -14.73
CA SER A 4 24.43 41.46 -15.13
C SER A 4 24.32 42.74 -15.95
N GLU A 5 25.16 43.73 -15.65
CA GLU A 5 25.21 45.00 -16.36
C GLU A 5 25.86 44.84 -17.74
N LEU A 6 26.90 44.02 -17.82
CA LEU A 6 27.56 43.66 -19.07
C LEU A 6 26.62 42.83 -19.97
N ALA A 7 25.89 41.86 -19.41
CA ALA A 7 24.89 41.08 -20.15
C ALA A 7 23.79 41.97 -20.74
N ARG A 8 23.31 42.95 -19.96
CA ARG A 8 22.31 43.92 -20.42
C ARG A 8 22.84 44.80 -21.55
N GLN A 9 24.10 45.25 -21.50
CA GLN A 9 24.70 46.04 -22.58
C GLN A 9 24.90 45.24 -23.87
N LEU A 10 25.11 43.94 -23.75
CA LEU A 10 25.33 43.02 -24.88
C LEU A 10 24.03 42.36 -25.37
N HIS A 11 22.88 42.73 -24.79
CA HIS A 11 21.54 42.22 -25.13
C HIS A 11 21.40 40.69 -25.09
N ILE A 12 22.07 40.03 -24.15
CA ILE A 12 21.96 38.57 -23.95
C ILE A 12 21.71 38.22 -22.49
N SER A 13 21.29 36.99 -22.23
CA SER A 13 21.11 36.52 -20.85
C SER A 13 22.45 36.37 -20.12
N ILE A 14 22.40 36.40 -18.79
CA ILE A 14 23.59 36.19 -17.95
C ILE A 14 24.18 34.79 -18.18
N GLN A 15 23.33 33.81 -18.46
CA GLN A 15 23.75 32.43 -18.72
C GLN A 15 24.49 32.33 -20.06
N GLU A 16 23.92 32.89 -21.13
CA GLU A 16 24.59 32.95 -22.43
C GLU A 16 25.93 33.71 -22.35
N LEU A 17 26.00 34.82 -21.61
CA LEU A 17 27.25 35.57 -21.47
C LEU A 17 28.33 34.73 -20.77
N ARG A 18 27.94 33.87 -19.82
CA ARG A 18 28.87 32.99 -19.12
C ARG A 18 29.39 31.87 -20.01
N ASP A 19 28.55 31.25 -20.83
CA ASP A 19 29.08 30.22 -21.72
C ASP A 19 29.89 30.85 -22.87
N VAL A 20 29.62 32.10 -23.27
CA VAL A 20 30.53 32.87 -24.16
C VAL A 20 31.90 33.04 -23.50
N PHE A 21 31.96 33.43 -22.21
CA PHE A 21 33.23 33.53 -21.49
C PHE A 21 34.00 32.20 -21.45
N SER A 22 33.29 31.09 -21.25
CA SER A 22 33.90 29.76 -21.29
C SER A 22 34.48 29.43 -22.67
N LEU A 23 33.77 29.75 -23.75
CA LEU A 23 34.20 29.49 -25.13
C LEU A 23 35.44 30.28 -25.55
N ILE A 24 35.55 31.52 -25.09
CA ILE A 24 36.70 32.40 -25.40
C ILE A 24 37.87 32.22 -24.43
N GLY A 25 37.81 31.21 -23.55
CA GLY A 25 38.89 30.88 -22.59
C GLY A 25 39.02 31.87 -21.43
N LEU A 26 38.00 32.68 -21.17
CA LEU A 26 37.94 33.57 -20.01
C LEU A 26 37.37 32.80 -18.81
N HIS A 27 38.26 32.29 -17.96
CA HIS A 27 37.89 31.57 -16.74
C HIS A 27 37.33 32.52 -15.67
N ILE A 28 36.08 32.94 -15.86
CA ILE A 28 35.29 33.63 -14.84
C ILE A 28 34.46 32.55 -14.14
N GLY A 29 34.71 32.33 -12.85
CA GLY A 29 33.99 31.31 -12.08
C GLY A 29 32.47 31.47 -12.20
N TYR A 30 31.72 30.37 -12.28
CA TYR A 30 30.28 30.36 -12.58
C TYR A 30 29.43 31.19 -11.61
N ARG A 31 29.92 31.49 -10.41
CA ARG A 31 29.27 32.34 -9.40
C ARG A 31 29.80 33.78 -9.32
N ALA A 32 30.72 34.18 -10.20
CA ALA A 32 31.29 35.52 -10.17
C ALA A 32 30.22 36.58 -10.47
N ILE A 33 30.19 37.62 -9.64
CA ILE A 33 29.24 38.74 -9.72
C ILE A 33 29.84 39.91 -10.52
N LYS A 34 31.17 40.03 -10.52
CA LYS A 34 31.92 41.12 -11.16
C LYS A 34 32.99 40.57 -12.11
N VAL A 35 33.20 41.29 -13.21
CA VAL A 35 34.31 41.11 -14.16
C VAL A 35 35.23 42.31 -14.10
N ASP A 36 36.54 42.08 -14.27
CA ASP A 36 37.54 43.13 -14.40
C ASP A 36 37.13 44.13 -15.49
N ALA A 37 37.28 45.43 -15.23
CA ALA A 37 36.86 46.49 -16.14
C ALA A 37 37.62 46.47 -17.49
N LYS A 38 38.89 46.03 -17.50
CA LYS A 38 39.67 45.86 -18.74
C LYS A 38 39.13 44.70 -19.56
N VAL A 39 38.79 43.60 -18.91
CA VAL A 39 38.20 42.41 -19.56
C VAL A 39 36.83 42.75 -20.11
N ALA A 40 35.98 43.43 -19.34
CA ALA A 40 34.65 43.87 -19.79
C ALA A 40 34.72 44.78 -21.03
N LYS A 41 35.65 45.75 -21.05
CA LYS A 41 35.86 46.61 -22.24
C LYS A 41 36.33 45.81 -23.46
N LYS A 42 37.22 44.83 -23.27
CA LYS A 42 37.70 43.97 -24.35
C LYS A 42 36.59 43.09 -24.94
N VAL A 43 35.70 42.59 -24.07
CA VAL A 43 34.52 41.81 -24.47
C VAL A 43 33.55 42.66 -25.27
N ILE A 44 33.28 43.90 -24.84
CA ILE A 44 32.41 44.83 -25.58
C ILE A 44 32.99 45.18 -26.95
N ALA A 45 34.30 45.48 -27.01
CA ALA A 45 34.95 45.87 -28.26
C ALA A 45 34.96 44.74 -29.32
N ASN A 46 35.13 43.50 -28.88
CA ASN A 46 35.21 42.33 -29.77
C ASN A 46 33.90 41.52 -29.83
N TRP A 47 32.80 42.08 -29.32
CA TRP A 47 31.52 41.38 -29.23
C TRP A 47 31.00 40.79 -30.55
N PRO A 48 31.09 41.48 -31.70
CA PRO A 48 30.60 40.94 -32.97
C PRO A 48 31.33 39.66 -33.39
N GLU A 49 32.59 39.50 -33.01
CA GLU A 49 33.37 38.30 -33.29
C GLU A 49 32.99 37.15 -32.35
N TYR A 50 32.86 37.44 -31.05
CA TYR A 50 32.44 36.46 -30.05
C TYR A 50 31.01 35.96 -30.27
N GLN A 51 30.11 36.83 -30.74
CA GLN A 51 28.76 36.45 -31.10
C GLN A 51 28.74 35.44 -32.26
N LYS A 52 29.61 35.59 -33.27
CA LYS A 52 29.71 34.61 -34.37
C LYS A 52 30.21 33.24 -33.89
N ILE A 53 31.20 33.23 -33.01
CA ILE A 53 31.73 31.99 -32.40
C ILE A 53 30.64 31.30 -31.58
N TRP A 54 29.89 32.08 -30.80
CA TRP A 54 28.76 31.62 -30.00
C TRP A 54 27.65 31.00 -30.85
N GLU A 55 27.22 31.69 -31.91
CA GLU A 55 26.17 31.21 -32.81
C GLU A 55 26.60 29.94 -33.56
N ALA A 56 27.87 29.83 -33.97
CA ALA A 56 28.42 28.63 -34.57
C ALA A 56 28.44 27.45 -33.59
N HIS A 57 28.79 27.69 -32.32
CA HIS A 57 28.75 26.67 -31.26
C HIS A 57 27.31 26.21 -30.97
N LYS A 58 26.36 27.15 -30.91
CA LYS A 58 24.94 26.85 -30.71
C LYS A 58 24.37 26.00 -31.84
N ARG A 59 24.76 26.26 -33.09
CA ARG A 59 24.39 25.43 -34.24
C ARG A 59 24.95 24.01 -34.16
N LYS A 60 26.21 23.85 -33.77
CA LYS A 60 26.81 22.52 -33.56
C LYS A 60 26.11 21.72 -32.46
N LEU A 61 25.75 22.36 -31.34
CA LEU A 61 25.00 21.70 -30.25
C LEU A 61 23.62 21.22 -30.72
N VAL A 62 22.92 22.02 -31.52
CA VAL A 62 21.62 21.63 -32.09
C VAL A 62 21.78 20.49 -33.11
N GLU A 63 22.82 20.52 -33.95
CA GLU A 63 23.15 19.43 -34.88
C GLU A 63 23.52 18.13 -34.13
N GLU A 64 24.29 18.21 -33.03
CA GLU A 64 24.61 17.07 -32.17
C GLU A 64 23.39 16.53 -31.42
N GLU A 65 22.48 17.39 -30.96
CA GLU A 65 21.20 16.96 -30.36
C GLU A 65 20.27 16.33 -31.40
N GLU A 66 20.23 16.85 -32.63
CA GLU A 66 19.48 16.25 -33.73
C GLU A 66 20.09 14.92 -34.19
N GLN A 67 21.42 14.80 -34.20
CA GLN A 67 22.10 13.53 -34.44
C GLN A 67 21.85 12.52 -33.32
N LYS A 68 21.92 12.93 -32.04
CA LYS A 68 21.53 12.08 -30.91
C LYS A 68 20.07 11.64 -30.98
N LYS A 69 19.15 12.54 -31.37
CA LYS A 69 17.73 12.21 -31.59
C LYS A 69 17.52 11.30 -32.80
N LYS A 70 18.35 11.39 -33.85
CA LYS A 70 18.32 10.49 -35.01
C LYS A 70 18.92 9.12 -34.70
N GLU A 71 20.00 9.06 -33.94
CA GLU A 71 20.60 7.81 -33.45
C GLU A 71 19.68 7.09 -32.44
N GLN A 72 18.99 7.83 -31.56
CA GLN A 72 17.96 7.29 -30.67
C GLN A 72 16.69 6.82 -31.39
N LYS A 73 16.40 7.33 -32.60
CA LYS A 73 15.26 6.88 -33.42
C LYS A 73 15.57 5.74 -34.39
N ALA A 74 16.85 5.40 -34.59
CA ALA A 74 17.29 4.45 -35.62
C ALA A 74 17.39 2.99 -35.14
N VAL A 75 17.09 2.70 -33.87
CA VAL A 75 17.02 1.33 -33.36
C VAL A 75 15.62 1.07 -32.81
N GLN A 76 14.66 0.83 -33.71
CA GLN A 76 13.41 0.18 -33.33
C GLN A 76 13.72 -1.30 -33.06
N HIS A 77 13.85 -1.65 -31.78
CA HIS A 77 13.72 -3.03 -31.35
C HIS A 77 12.24 -3.38 -31.28
N ASP A 78 11.85 -4.53 -31.83
CA ASP A 78 10.52 -5.08 -31.60
C ASP A 78 10.29 -5.24 -30.08
N PRO A 79 9.07 -5.01 -29.57
CA PRO A 79 8.80 -5.11 -28.14
C PRO A 79 9.14 -6.51 -27.63
N VAL A 80 9.85 -6.58 -26.48
CA VAL A 80 10.36 -7.83 -25.93
C VAL A 80 9.48 -8.32 -24.77
N ALA A 81 8.96 -9.54 -24.88
CA ALA A 81 8.21 -10.20 -23.82
C ALA A 81 9.13 -10.64 -22.67
N LEU A 82 8.86 -10.18 -21.44
CA LEU A 82 9.63 -10.51 -20.24
C LEU A 82 8.76 -11.17 -19.16
N PRO A 83 9.12 -12.36 -18.64
CA PRO A 83 8.38 -13.01 -17.58
C PRO A 83 8.40 -12.19 -16.28
N PRO A 84 7.47 -12.44 -15.34
CA PRO A 84 7.36 -11.70 -14.09
C PRO A 84 8.64 -11.71 -13.25
N VAL A 85 9.47 -12.74 -13.40
CA VAL A 85 10.82 -12.82 -12.82
C VAL A 85 11.77 -13.37 -13.88
N ILE A 86 12.89 -12.69 -14.11
CA ILE A 86 13.92 -13.08 -15.08
C ILE A 86 15.31 -12.96 -14.45
N THR A 87 16.23 -13.86 -14.78
CA THR A 87 17.63 -13.70 -14.33
C THR A 87 18.36 -12.68 -15.18
N VAL A 88 19.26 -11.88 -14.59
CA VAL A 88 20.03 -10.82 -15.29
C VAL A 88 20.69 -11.32 -16.58
N LYS A 89 21.25 -12.54 -16.58
CA LYS A 89 21.80 -13.19 -17.78
C LYS A 89 20.79 -13.35 -18.91
N ILE A 90 19.65 -13.99 -18.64
CA ILE A 90 18.59 -14.25 -19.62
C ILE A 90 17.94 -12.95 -20.06
N PHE A 91 17.84 -11.96 -19.17
CA PHE A 91 17.36 -10.62 -19.49
C PHE A 91 18.27 -9.94 -20.51
N ALA A 92 19.59 -9.90 -20.26
CA ALA A 92 20.57 -9.33 -21.19
C ALA A 92 20.53 -10.01 -22.56
N GLU A 93 20.39 -11.34 -22.59
CA GLU A 93 20.24 -12.12 -23.83
C GLU A 93 18.93 -11.77 -24.57
N ARG A 94 17.81 -11.61 -23.86
CA ARG A 94 16.49 -11.29 -24.46
C ARG A 94 16.40 -9.89 -25.04
N ILE A 95 17.03 -8.91 -24.39
CA ILE A 95 17.04 -7.53 -24.89
C ILE A 95 18.19 -7.26 -25.87
N GLY A 96 19.07 -8.25 -26.12
CA GLY A 96 20.18 -8.13 -27.05
C GLY A 96 21.30 -7.16 -26.60
N VAL A 97 21.39 -6.86 -25.29
CA VAL A 97 22.36 -5.91 -24.73
C VAL A 97 23.47 -6.67 -24.00
N PRO A 98 24.75 -6.26 -24.13
CA PRO A 98 25.85 -6.89 -23.38
C PRO A 98 25.60 -6.88 -21.87
N LEU A 99 25.77 -8.03 -21.24
CA LEU A 99 25.54 -8.24 -19.80
C LEU A 99 26.22 -7.18 -18.91
N THR A 100 27.44 -6.77 -19.24
CA THR A 100 28.20 -5.76 -18.49
C THR A 100 27.50 -4.40 -18.46
N ARG A 101 26.80 -4.03 -19.52
CA ARG A 101 25.98 -2.81 -19.57
C ARG A 101 24.72 -2.94 -18.73
N VAL A 102 24.06 -4.09 -18.80
CA VAL A 102 22.85 -4.37 -18.01
C VAL A 102 23.14 -4.32 -16.51
N ILE A 103 24.23 -4.95 -16.06
CA ILE A 103 24.67 -4.89 -14.66
C ILE A 103 25.02 -3.45 -14.25
N GLY A 104 25.73 -2.71 -15.11
CA GLY A 104 26.07 -1.32 -14.85
C GLY A 104 24.84 -0.43 -14.68
N GLU A 105 23.78 -0.67 -15.45
CA GLU A 105 22.53 0.10 -15.36
C GLU A 105 21.67 -0.29 -14.16
N LEU A 106 21.62 -1.58 -13.81
CA LEU A 106 21.02 -2.05 -12.55
C LEU A 106 21.67 -1.37 -11.34
N MET A 107 23.01 -1.25 -11.32
CA MET A 107 23.73 -0.58 -10.23
C MET A 107 23.40 0.92 -10.13
N LYS A 108 23.24 1.63 -11.25
CA LYS A 108 22.84 3.06 -11.24
C LYS A 108 21.43 3.25 -10.69
N ASN A 109 20.54 2.29 -10.95
CA ASN A 109 19.17 2.26 -10.43
C ASN A 109 19.09 1.68 -9.00
N GLY A 110 20.24 1.52 -8.32
CA GLY A 110 20.30 1.11 -6.91
C GLY A 110 20.15 -0.40 -6.68
N VAL A 111 20.11 -1.21 -7.74
CA VAL A 111 19.95 -2.66 -7.67
C VAL A 111 21.31 -3.33 -7.85
N LEU A 112 21.87 -3.86 -6.76
CA LEU A 112 23.09 -4.67 -6.79
C LEU A 112 22.72 -6.10 -7.17
N ALA A 113 22.89 -6.46 -8.44
CA ALA A 113 22.55 -7.79 -8.95
C ALA A 113 23.73 -8.50 -9.62
N SER A 114 23.89 -9.79 -9.33
CA SER A 114 24.85 -10.71 -9.94
C SER A 114 24.29 -11.40 -11.19
N LEU A 115 25.14 -12.09 -11.97
CA LEU A 115 24.78 -12.74 -13.26
C LEU A 115 23.49 -13.58 -13.19
N ASN A 116 23.34 -14.36 -12.13
CA ASN A 116 22.24 -15.33 -11.95
C ASN A 116 21.14 -14.81 -11.04
N GLU A 117 21.23 -13.54 -10.63
CA GLU A 117 20.26 -12.91 -9.75
C GLU A 117 18.95 -12.72 -10.49
N ARG A 118 17.85 -12.93 -9.77
CA ARG A 118 16.50 -12.79 -10.31
C ARG A 118 16.04 -11.36 -10.08
N ILE A 119 15.65 -10.69 -11.15
CA ILE A 119 15.04 -9.38 -11.14
C ILE A 119 13.58 -9.50 -11.56
N ASP A 120 12.73 -8.69 -10.95
CA ASP A 120 11.31 -8.58 -11.25
C ASP A 120 11.08 -7.81 -12.56
N PHE A 121 9.89 -7.96 -13.12
CA PHE A 121 9.51 -7.30 -14.38
C PHE A 121 9.65 -5.78 -14.32
N ASP A 122 9.29 -5.13 -13.20
CA ASP A 122 9.29 -3.67 -13.13
C ASP A 122 10.74 -3.14 -13.15
N THR A 123 11.64 -3.77 -12.40
CA THR A 123 13.09 -3.49 -12.48
C THR A 123 13.66 -3.76 -13.88
N ALA A 124 13.30 -4.90 -14.49
CA ALA A 124 13.76 -5.26 -15.82
C ALA A 124 13.21 -4.30 -16.90
N ALA A 125 11.97 -3.82 -16.75
CA ALA A 125 11.33 -2.88 -17.66
C ALA A 125 11.96 -1.49 -17.58
N ILE A 126 12.29 -1.00 -16.37
CA ILE A 126 13.00 0.27 -16.17
C ILE A 126 14.36 0.21 -16.85
N VAL A 127 15.12 -0.86 -16.64
CA VAL A 127 16.44 -1.02 -17.25
C VAL A 127 16.35 -1.17 -18.76
N ALA A 128 15.34 -1.89 -19.28
CA ALA A 128 15.12 -2.01 -20.73
C ALA A 128 14.72 -0.67 -21.37
N ALA A 129 13.91 0.15 -20.68
CA ALA A 129 13.52 1.47 -21.15
C ALA A 129 14.72 2.41 -21.29
N GLU A 130 15.72 2.30 -20.42
CA GLU A 130 16.97 3.07 -20.53
C GLU A 130 17.82 2.68 -21.75
N PHE A 131 17.64 1.44 -22.24
CA PHE A 131 18.20 0.98 -23.52
C PHE A 131 17.27 1.24 -24.71
N GLY A 132 16.13 1.91 -24.52
CA GLY A 132 15.15 2.24 -25.56
C GLY A 132 14.33 1.03 -26.03
N ILE A 133 14.23 -0.01 -25.20
CA ILE A 133 13.52 -1.26 -25.54
C ILE A 133 12.21 -1.29 -24.77
N GLU A 134 11.09 -1.27 -25.50
CA GLU A 134 9.78 -1.47 -24.90
C GLU A 134 9.62 -2.94 -24.49
N THR A 135 9.22 -3.15 -23.24
CA THR A 135 9.03 -4.49 -22.68
C THR A 135 7.62 -4.64 -22.17
N PHE A 136 7.05 -5.81 -22.39
CA PHE A 136 5.73 -6.16 -21.87
C PHE A 136 5.84 -7.47 -21.10
N SER A 137 5.00 -7.61 -20.09
CA SER A 137 5.13 -8.72 -19.16
C SER A 137 4.52 -9.99 -19.74
N ASP A 138 5.36 -11.01 -19.89
CA ASP A 138 5.03 -12.41 -20.18
C ASP A 138 4.49 -13.06 -18.89
N LYS A 139 3.44 -12.47 -18.31
CA LYS A 139 2.72 -13.13 -17.21
C LYS A 139 1.97 -14.31 -17.80
N SER A 140 2.03 -15.45 -17.11
CA SER A 140 1.03 -16.48 -17.29
C SER A 140 -0.35 -15.83 -17.22
N GLU A 141 -1.18 -16.15 -18.22
CA GLU A 141 -2.49 -15.55 -18.52
C GLU A 141 -3.48 -15.52 -17.33
N THR A 142 -3.14 -16.07 -16.17
CA THR A 142 -4.03 -16.27 -15.03
C THR A 142 -4.21 -15.05 -14.12
N ASP A 143 -3.20 -14.20 -13.88
CA ASP A 143 -3.30 -13.23 -12.76
C ASP A 143 -3.49 -11.75 -13.17
N ARG A 144 -3.12 -11.35 -14.41
CA ARG A 144 -3.39 -9.99 -14.93
C ARG A 144 -4.64 -9.90 -15.82
N ALA A 145 -5.13 -11.03 -16.34
CA ALA A 145 -6.31 -11.06 -17.21
C ALA A 145 -7.65 -10.91 -16.45
N HIS A 146 -7.71 -11.17 -15.15
CA HIS A 146 -9.00 -11.10 -14.44
C HIS A 146 -9.53 -9.67 -14.21
N GLU A 147 -8.71 -8.62 -14.24
CA GLU A 147 -9.18 -7.26 -13.89
C GLU A 147 -9.35 -6.31 -15.09
N VAL A 148 -8.60 -6.49 -16.18
CA VAL A 148 -8.72 -5.66 -17.41
C VAL A 148 -9.70 -6.30 -18.39
N THR A 149 -9.72 -7.63 -18.51
CA THR A 149 -10.62 -8.34 -19.44
C THR A 149 -12.09 -8.35 -18.96
N THR A 150 -12.34 -8.17 -17.67
CA THR A 150 -13.69 -8.16 -17.09
C THR A 150 -14.48 -6.92 -17.52
N GLN A 151 -13.86 -5.73 -17.58
CA GLN A 151 -14.57 -4.53 -18.04
C GLN A 151 -14.88 -4.55 -19.55
N GLU A 152 -13.96 -5.05 -20.36
CA GLU A 152 -14.17 -5.23 -21.81
C GLU A 152 -15.25 -6.28 -22.08
N LYS A 153 -15.24 -7.39 -21.33
CA LYS A 153 -16.31 -8.41 -21.39
C LYS A 153 -17.65 -7.85 -20.93
N LEU A 154 -17.69 -7.11 -19.82
CA LEU A 154 -18.92 -6.52 -19.32
C LEU A 154 -19.50 -5.53 -20.33
N SER A 155 -18.68 -4.61 -20.82
CA SER A 155 -19.11 -3.64 -21.83
C SER A 155 -19.56 -4.32 -23.13
N ALA A 156 -18.90 -5.40 -23.57
CA ALA A 156 -19.34 -6.18 -24.73
C ALA A 156 -20.67 -6.92 -24.49
N LEU A 157 -20.88 -7.49 -23.31
CA LEU A 157 -22.14 -8.17 -22.94
C LEU A 157 -23.31 -7.18 -22.76
N LEU A 158 -23.01 -5.96 -22.32
CA LEU A 158 -23.97 -4.88 -22.15
C LEU A 158 -24.24 -4.10 -23.46
N GLN A 159 -23.44 -4.30 -24.52
CA GLN A 159 -23.67 -3.67 -25.81
C GLN A 159 -24.94 -4.22 -26.47
N GLU A 160 -25.97 -3.37 -26.49
CA GLU A 160 -27.28 -3.64 -27.08
C GLU A 160 -27.36 -3.03 -28.48
N HIS A 161 -27.53 -3.85 -29.52
CA HIS A 161 -27.75 -3.39 -30.89
C HIS A 161 -29.22 -3.01 -31.19
N ASP A 162 -30.15 -3.36 -30.30
CA ASP A 162 -31.58 -3.05 -30.45
C ASP A 162 -32.00 -1.93 -29.50
N ALA A 163 -31.95 -0.69 -30.02
CA ALA A 163 -32.30 0.50 -29.27
C ALA A 163 -33.76 0.53 -28.78
N GLN A 164 -34.66 -0.28 -29.36
CA GLN A 164 -36.08 -0.32 -28.95
C GLN A 164 -36.34 -1.20 -27.72
N ALA A 165 -35.42 -2.09 -27.37
CA ALA A 165 -35.56 -2.98 -26.21
C ALA A 165 -34.94 -2.42 -24.92
N LEU A 166 -34.30 -1.24 -25.00
CA LEU A 166 -33.66 -0.56 -23.88
C LEU A 166 -34.68 0.20 -23.02
N ALA A 167 -34.82 -0.20 -21.75
CA ALA A 167 -35.61 0.51 -20.76
C ALA A 167 -34.72 1.29 -19.79
N HIS A 168 -35.25 2.35 -19.19
CA HIS A 168 -34.55 3.10 -18.15
C HIS A 168 -34.40 2.22 -16.90
N ARG A 169 -33.19 2.10 -16.37
CA ARG A 169 -32.93 1.38 -15.12
C ARG A 169 -32.61 2.34 -13.96
N PRO A 170 -32.78 1.94 -12.70
CA PRO A 170 -32.37 2.73 -11.54
C PRO A 170 -30.86 3.03 -11.59
N PRO A 171 -30.40 4.24 -11.19
CA PRO A 171 -28.97 4.50 -11.05
C PRO A 171 -28.38 3.69 -9.90
N VAL A 172 -27.17 3.15 -10.11
CA VAL A 172 -26.33 2.55 -9.08
C VAL A 172 -25.35 3.60 -8.58
N VAL A 173 -25.40 3.90 -7.28
CA VAL A 173 -24.68 5.01 -6.66
C VAL A 173 -23.70 4.48 -5.62
N VAL A 174 -22.41 4.72 -5.82
CA VAL A 174 -21.38 4.38 -4.82
C VAL A 174 -21.14 5.56 -3.89
N VAL A 175 -21.03 5.30 -2.58
CA VAL A 175 -20.72 6.35 -1.60
C VAL A 175 -19.29 6.20 -1.11
N MET A 176 -18.51 7.27 -1.27
CA MET A 176 -17.07 7.30 -0.96
C MET A 176 -16.69 8.50 -0.10
N GLY A 177 -15.52 8.45 0.53
CA GLY A 177 -15.02 9.51 1.40
C GLY A 177 -14.19 8.99 2.57
N HIS A 178 -13.56 9.90 3.31
CA HIS A 178 -12.71 9.58 4.45
C HIS A 178 -13.46 8.90 5.60
N VAL A 179 -12.72 8.22 6.48
CA VAL A 179 -13.23 7.65 7.73
C VAL A 179 -13.89 8.76 8.56
N ASP A 180 -14.96 8.44 9.29
CA ASP A 180 -15.68 9.41 10.15
C ASP A 180 -16.29 10.65 9.47
N HIS A 181 -16.32 10.70 8.12
CA HIS A 181 -17.08 11.71 7.39
C HIS A 181 -18.59 11.41 7.34
N GLY A 182 -19.03 10.28 7.91
CA GLY A 182 -20.44 9.94 8.07
C GLY A 182 -21.09 9.32 6.84
N LYS A 183 -20.36 8.54 6.03
CA LYS A 183 -20.90 7.77 4.88
C LYS A 183 -22.00 6.79 5.32
N THR A 184 -21.71 5.91 6.27
CA THR A 184 -22.67 4.94 6.78
C THR A 184 -23.84 5.64 7.45
N LYS A 185 -23.59 6.74 8.17
CA LYS A 185 -24.68 7.54 8.79
C LYS A 185 -25.58 8.20 7.75
N LEU A 186 -25.02 8.67 6.63
CA LEU A 186 -25.78 9.18 5.49
C LEU A 186 -26.68 8.09 4.92
N LEU A 187 -26.12 6.91 4.67
CA LEU A 187 -26.87 5.76 4.14
C LEU A 187 -27.96 5.30 5.10
N ASP A 188 -27.68 5.25 6.40
CA ASP A 188 -28.64 4.96 7.47
C ASP A 188 -29.80 5.95 7.50
N ALA A 189 -29.49 7.25 7.46
CA ALA A 189 -30.50 8.30 7.43
C ALA A 189 -31.39 8.20 6.18
N ILE A 190 -30.81 7.84 5.03
CA ILE A 190 -31.52 7.60 3.78
C ILE A 190 -32.42 6.35 3.87
N ARG A 191 -31.92 5.26 4.47
CA ARG A 191 -32.66 4.00 4.64
C ARG A 191 -33.71 4.05 5.75
N LYS A 192 -33.64 5.05 6.64
CA LYS A 192 -34.37 5.09 7.92
C LYS A 192 -34.08 3.84 8.79
N THR A 193 -32.84 3.36 8.72
CA THR A 193 -32.31 2.24 9.53
C THR A 193 -31.09 2.74 10.32
N ASP A 194 -30.62 1.98 11.31
CA ASP A 194 -29.42 2.33 12.08
C ASP A 194 -28.44 1.14 12.05
N VAL A 195 -27.75 0.97 10.92
CA VAL A 195 -26.75 -0.08 10.70
C VAL A 195 -25.48 0.20 11.49
N VAL A 196 -25.08 1.47 11.65
CA VAL A 196 -23.89 1.89 12.42
C VAL A 196 -23.91 1.37 13.86
N ALA A 197 -25.08 1.26 14.49
CA ALA A 197 -25.22 0.76 15.86
C ALA A 197 -24.96 -0.76 15.98
N GLY A 198 -25.09 -1.50 14.87
CA GLY A 198 -24.88 -2.95 14.82
C GLY A 198 -23.50 -3.39 14.34
N GLU A 199 -22.72 -2.50 13.72
CA GLU A 199 -21.38 -2.81 13.21
C GLU A 199 -20.31 -2.76 14.31
N SER A 200 -19.44 -3.78 14.34
CA SER A 200 -18.34 -3.83 15.30
C SER A 200 -17.35 -2.69 15.07
N GLY A 201 -17.01 -1.97 16.13
CA GLY A 201 -16.12 -0.81 16.05
C GLY A 201 -16.74 0.45 15.43
N GLY A 202 -18.05 0.45 15.13
CA GLY A 202 -18.76 1.61 14.56
C GLY A 202 -18.32 2.00 13.15
N ILE A 203 -17.74 1.07 12.40
CA ILE A 203 -17.25 1.29 11.03
C ILE A 203 -17.74 0.20 10.07
N THR A 204 -17.97 0.61 8.82
CA THR A 204 -18.34 -0.31 7.74
C THR A 204 -17.11 -1.04 7.22
N GLN A 205 -17.15 -2.37 7.32
CA GLN A 205 -16.05 -3.26 6.91
C GLN A 205 -16.44 -4.20 5.75
N HIS A 206 -17.71 -4.22 5.36
CA HIS A 206 -18.28 -5.00 4.26
C HIS A 206 -18.78 -4.10 3.13
N ILE A 207 -18.87 -4.62 1.90
CA ILE A 207 -19.57 -3.90 0.82
C ILE A 207 -21.05 -4.25 0.90
N GLY A 208 -21.87 -3.29 1.33
CA GLY A 208 -23.32 -3.42 1.30
C GLY A 208 -23.91 -2.92 -0.01
N ALA A 209 -24.93 -3.57 -0.54
CA ALA A 209 -25.75 -3.02 -1.61
C ALA A 209 -27.23 -3.07 -1.23
N TYR A 210 -27.94 -1.96 -1.40
CA TYR A 210 -29.35 -1.87 -1.05
C TYR A 210 -30.10 -0.94 -2.00
N GLN A 211 -31.43 -1.07 -2.04
CA GLN A 211 -32.26 -0.28 -2.94
C GLN A 211 -33.32 0.49 -2.14
N ILE A 212 -33.52 1.75 -2.49
CA ILE A 212 -34.60 2.58 -1.94
C ILE A 212 -35.50 3.06 -3.06
N GLU A 213 -36.70 3.49 -2.67
CA GLU A 213 -37.62 4.19 -3.55
C GLU A 213 -37.93 5.58 -2.98
N ARG A 214 -37.76 6.61 -3.80
CA ARG A 214 -38.07 8.01 -3.47
C ARG A 214 -38.82 8.64 -4.64
N ALA A 215 -39.96 9.27 -4.38
CA ALA A 215 -40.80 9.89 -5.40
C ALA A 215 -41.13 8.97 -6.60
N GLY A 216 -41.36 7.68 -6.35
CA GLY A 216 -41.67 6.67 -7.38
C GLY A 216 -40.48 6.26 -8.25
N ARG A 217 -39.26 6.72 -7.93
CA ARG A 217 -38.02 6.35 -8.60
C ARG A 217 -37.13 5.55 -7.65
N ARG A 218 -36.50 4.49 -8.15
CA ARG A 218 -35.58 3.66 -7.36
C ARG A 218 -34.14 4.15 -7.49
N ILE A 219 -33.35 3.98 -6.44
CA ILE A 219 -31.89 4.19 -6.43
C ILE A 219 -31.27 3.00 -5.72
N THR A 220 -30.21 2.45 -6.30
CA THR A 220 -29.39 1.42 -5.66
C THR A 220 -28.13 2.05 -5.11
N PHE A 221 -27.85 1.84 -3.83
CA PHE A 221 -26.62 2.32 -3.19
C PHE A 221 -25.64 1.18 -2.99
N ILE A 222 -24.35 1.48 -3.20
CA ILE A 222 -23.22 0.64 -2.82
C ILE A 222 -22.49 1.36 -1.70
N ASP A 223 -22.53 0.76 -0.50
CA ASP A 223 -21.77 1.21 0.65
C ASP A 223 -20.35 0.65 0.57
N THR A 224 -19.35 1.52 0.64
CA THR A 224 -17.94 1.11 0.60
C THR A 224 -17.21 1.49 1.88
N PRO A 225 -16.40 0.58 2.46
CA PRO A 225 -15.58 0.88 3.62
C PRO A 225 -14.64 2.09 3.41
N GLY A 226 -14.58 2.95 4.43
CA GLY A 226 -13.77 4.18 4.41
C GLY A 226 -12.29 4.02 4.72
N HIS A 227 -11.88 2.88 5.30
CA HIS A 227 -10.50 2.67 5.75
C HIS A 227 -9.58 2.35 4.56
N GLU A 228 -8.36 2.89 4.58
CA GLU A 228 -7.27 2.61 3.64
C GLU A 228 -7.07 1.10 3.32
N ALA A 229 -7.28 0.18 4.27
CA ALA A 229 -7.16 -1.25 4.03
C ALA A 229 -8.10 -1.79 2.95
N PHE A 230 -9.15 -1.05 2.62
CA PHE A 230 -10.20 -1.42 1.67
C PHE A 230 -10.15 -0.65 0.35
N THR A 231 -8.98 -0.15 -0.07
CA THR A 231 -8.80 0.50 -1.39
C THR A 231 -9.31 -0.35 -2.55
N SER A 232 -9.03 -1.65 -2.54
CA SER A 232 -9.48 -2.58 -3.59
C SER A 232 -11.01 -2.67 -3.65
N MET A 233 -11.70 -2.56 -2.52
CA MET A 233 -13.17 -2.53 -2.46
C MET A 233 -13.73 -1.25 -3.06
N ARG A 234 -13.13 -0.09 -2.76
CA ARG A 234 -13.54 1.19 -3.35
C ARG A 234 -13.39 1.19 -4.87
N SER A 235 -12.25 0.73 -5.38
CA SER A 235 -12.03 0.63 -6.83
C SER A 235 -13.09 -0.25 -7.49
N ARG A 236 -13.39 -1.41 -6.90
CA ARG A 236 -14.44 -2.32 -7.39
C ARG A 236 -15.82 -1.69 -7.36
N GLY A 237 -16.20 -1.03 -6.26
CA GLY A 237 -17.47 -0.31 -6.13
C GLY A 237 -17.64 0.78 -7.19
N ALA A 238 -16.59 1.56 -7.47
CA ALA A 238 -16.63 2.57 -8.54
C ALA A 238 -16.82 1.98 -9.94
N ARG A 239 -16.26 0.80 -10.22
CA ARG A 239 -16.38 0.16 -11.54
C ARG A 239 -17.79 -0.32 -11.87
N ILE A 240 -18.59 -0.66 -10.86
CA ILE A 240 -19.96 -1.16 -11.04
C ILE A 240 -21.02 -0.07 -10.84
N ALA A 241 -20.62 1.11 -10.36
CA ALA A 241 -21.51 2.23 -10.13
C ALA A 241 -21.65 3.10 -11.37
N ASP A 242 -22.82 3.72 -11.50
CA ASP A 242 -23.11 4.70 -12.55
C ASP A 242 -22.78 6.12 -12.10
N LEU A 243 -22.79 6.37 -10.79
CA LEU A 243 -22.58 7.68 -10.18
C LEU A 243 -21.90 7.53 -8.81
N ALA A 244 -21.09 8.50 -8.41
CA ALA A 244 -20.49 8.56 -7.08
C ALA A 244 -21.04 9.72 -6.24
N ILE A 245 -21.25 9.46 -4.95
CA ILE A 245 -21.40 10.50 -3.93
C ILE A 245 -20.10 10.56 -3.12
N LEU A 246 -19.40 11.69 -3.16
CA LEU A 246 -18.25 11.95 -2.30
C LEU A 246 -18.69 12.69 -1.04
N VAL A 247 -18.54 12.04 0.11
CA VAL A 247 -18.89 12.60 1.41
C VAL A 247 -17.66 13.26 2.04
N VAL A 248 -17.76 14.57 2.26
CA VAL A 248 -16.71 15.39 2.86
C VAL A 248 -17.27 16.07 4.10
N ALA A 249 -16.64 15.90 5.26
CA ALA A 249 -17.11 16.56 6.46
C ALA A 249 -16.73 18.05 6.45
N ALA A 250 -17.65 18.92 6.85
CA ALA A 250 -17.48 20.37 6.79
C ALA A 250 -16.49 20.93 7.85
N ASP A 251 -16.25 20.16 8.92
CA ASP A 251 -15.27 20.45 9.97
C ASP A 251 -13.84 20.06 9.53
N ASP A 252 -13.71 18.89 8.92
CA ASP A 252 -12.42 18.31 8.52
C ASP A 252 -11.93 18.83 7.15
N GLY A 253 -12.81 18.85 6.14
CA GLY A 253 -12.47 19.14 4.75
C GLY A 253 -11.89 17.94 4.00
N VAL A 254 -11.05 18.19 2.99
CA VAL A 254 -10.45 17.13 2.17
C VAL A 254 -9.27 16.49 2.93
N MET A 255 -9.30 15.16 3.04
CA MET A 255 -8.33 14.32 3.75
C MET A 255 -7.70 13.29 2.78
N PRO A 256 -6.58 12.61 3.11
CA PRO A 256 -5.88 11.72 2.18
C PRO A 256 -6.75 10.63 1.52
N GLN A 257 -7.69 10.02 2.27
CA GLN A 257 -8.64 9.02 1.75
C GLN A 257 -9.72 9.66 0.87
N THR A 258 -10.04 10.94 1.07
CA THR A 258 -10.87 11.71 0.15
C THR A 258 -10.12 11.89 -1.17
N GLU A 259 -8.84 12.25 -1.15
CA GLU A 259 -8.02 12.36 -2.37
C GLU A 259 -7.94 11.04 -3.13
N GLU A 260 -7.79 9.93 -2.40
CA GLU A 260 -7.82 8.59 -2.97
C GLU A 260 -9.17 8.27 -3.62
N ALA A 261 -10.28 8.60 -2.95
CA ALA A 261 -11.62 8.44 -3.52
C ALA A 261 -11.79 9.27 -4.81
N ILE A 262 -11.30 10.51 -4.83
CA ILE A 262 -11.33 11.37 -6.02
C ILE A 262 -10.54 10.73 -7.16
N ARG A 263 -9.35 10.17 -6.89
CA ARG A 263 -8.55 9.46 -7.91
C ARG A 263 -9.31 8.25 -8.47
N ILE A 264 -9.94 7.44 -7.61
CA ILE A 264 -10.70 6.26 -8.03
C ILE A 264 -11.90 6.66 -8.90
N ILE A 265 -12.64 7.70 -8.50
CA ILE A 265 -13.80 8.22 -9.23
C ILE A 265 -13.37 8.73 -10.62
N ASN A 266 -12.29 9.51 -10.67
CA ASN A 266 -11.74 10.03 -11.93
C ASN A 266 -11.25 8.91 -12.85
N GLN A 267 -10.57 7.89 -12.31
CA GLN A 267 -10.13 6.72 -13.08
C GLN A 267 -11.31 5.90 -13.64
N ALA A 268 -12.41 5.80 -12.88
CA ALA A 268 -13.63 5.11 -13.30
C ALA A 268 -14.47 5.93 -14.29
N HIS A 269 -14.18 7.23 -14.48
CA HIS A 269 -14.93 8.14 -15.35
C HIS A 269 -16.42 8.24 -15.00
N ILE A 270 -16.77 8.11 -13.71
CA ILE A 270 -18.16 8.19 -13.25
C ILE A 270 -18.52 9.61 -12.79
N PRO A 271 -19.73 10.10 -13.13
CA PRO A 271 -20.28 11.36 -12.63
C PRO A 271 -20.25 11.46 -11.09
N LEU A 272 -20.07 12.68 -10.58
CA LEU A 272 -19.83 12.93 -9.16
C LEU A 272 -20.80 13.97 -8.59
N VAL A 273 -21.39 13.65 -7.44
CA VAL A 273 -22.08 14.61 -6.56
C VAL A 273 -21.33 14.69 -5.23
N VAL A 274 -21.07 15.90 -4.74
CA VAL A 274 -20.38 16.08 -3.45
C VAL A 274 -21.40 16.40 -2.35
N ALA A 275 -21.39 15.59 -1.29
CA ALA A 275 -22.18 15.79 -0.09
C ALA A 275 -21.28 16.35 1.03
N VAL A 276 -21.47 17.63 1.38
CA VAL A 276 -20.73 18.26 2.48
C VAL A 276 -21.49 18.01 3.78
N ASN A 277 -21.00 17.09 4.60
CA ASN A 277 -21.68 16.56 5.78
C ASN A 277 -21.29 17.28 7.08
N LYS A 278 -21.98 16.99 8.18
CA LYS A 278 -21.80 17.57 9.52
C LYS A 278 -22.06 19.09 9.59
N MET A 279 -22.96 19.60 8.76
CA MET A 279 -23.38 21.02 8.78
C MET A 279 -24.10 21.44 10.07
N ASP A 280 -24.44 20.48 10.94
CA ASP A 280 -24.98 20.71 12.27
C ASP A 280 -23.94 21.16 13.30
N LYS A 281 -22.64 20.98 13.03
CA LYS A 281 -21.57 21.39 13.93
C LYS A 281 -21.28 22.90 13.85
N PRO A 282 -20.93 23.56 14.96
CA PRO A 282 -20.58 24.98 14.95
C PRO A 282 -19.29 25.28 14.17
N GLU A 283 -18.41 24.29 14.02
CA GLU A 283 -17.14 24.37 13.30
C GLU A 283 -17.29 24.15 11.78
N ALA A 284 -18.49 23.80 11.30
CA ALA A 284 -18.74 23.48 9.91
C ALA A 284 -18.47 24.69 9.00
N ASN A 285 -17.61 24.50 7.99
CA ASN A 285 -17.25 25.54 7.04
C ASN A 285 -17.37 25.06 5.59
N LEU A 286 -18.49 25.41 4.96
CA LEU A 286 -18.79 25.06 3.57
C LEU A 286 -17.81 25.70 2.59
N GLU A 287 -17.47 26.98 2.76
CA GLU A 287 -16.62 27.72 1.81
C GLU A 287 -15.18 27.24 1.84
N LYS A 288 -14.65 26.92 3.04
CA LYS A 288 -13.35 26.27 3.19
C LYS A 288 -13.32 24.93 2.45
N THR A 289 -14.36 24.11 2.63
CA THR A 289 -14.45 22.79 2.00
C THR A 289 -14.52 22.90 0.47
N LYS A 290 -15.31 23.83 -0.08
CA LYS A 290 -15.34 24.15 -1.52
C LYS A 290 -13.98 24.58 -2.06
N THR A 291 -13.27 25.44 -1.32
CA THR A 291 -11.92 25.89 -1.70
C THR A 291 -10.95 24.72 -1.79
N MET A 292 -11.01 23.79 -0.82
CA MET A 292 -10.16 22.58 -0.84
C MET A 292 -10.54 21.66 -2.00
N LEU A 293 -11.83 21.45 -2.28
CA LEU A 293 -12.28 20.63 -3.42
C LEU A 293 -11.80 21.20 -4.76
N ALA A 294 -11.82 22.52 -4.93
CA ALA A 294 -11.33 23.18 -6.13
C ALA A 294 -9.82 22.95 -6.38
N GLN A 295 -9.02 22.67 -5.34
CA GLN A 295 -7.60 22.31 -5.48
C GLN A 295 -7.40 20.91 -6.09
N PHE A 296 -8.44 20.08 -6.07
CA PHE A 296 -8.45 18.72 -6.66
C PHE A 296 -9.28 18.66 -7.95
N ASP A 297 -9.38 19.79 -8.67
CA ASP A 297 -10.13 19.94 -9.92
C ASP A 297 -11.65 19.66 -9.81
N LEU A 298 -12.19 19.65 -8.58
CA LEU A 298 -13.62 19.53 -8.32
C LEU A 298 -14.25 20.91 -8.13
N LEU A 299 -14.45 21.63 -9.24
CA LEU A 299 -15.02 22.98 -9.19
C LEU A 299 -16.55 22.95 -8.94
N PRO A 300 -17.05 23.60 -7.87
CA PRO A 300 -18.48 23.68 -7.57
C PRO A 300 -19.30 24.43 -8.64
N GLU A 301 -20.56 24.03 -8.84
CA GLU A 301 -21.48 24.68 -9.78
C GLU A 301 -21.72 26.18 -9.50
N ASP A 302 -21.80 26.58 -8.23
CA ASP A 302 -22.00 27.97 -7.84
C ASP A 302 -20.79 28.87 -8.16
N TRP A 303 -19.64 28.27 -8.45
CA TRP A 303 -18.42 28.95 -8.92
C TRP A 303 -18.23 28.81 -10.44
N GLY A 304 -19.26 28.36 -11.17
CA GLY A 304 -19.21 28.12 -12.62
C GLY A 304 -18.59 26.78 -13.02
N GLY A 305 -18.43 25.86 -12.07
CA GLY A 305 -17.97 24.49 -12.32
C GLY A 305 -19.08 23.52 -12.74
N LYS A 306 -18.77 22.22 -12.70
CA LYS A 306 -19.66 21.13 -13.12
C LYS A 306 -20.08 20.21 -11.97
N ILE A 307 -19.52 20.38 -10.78
CA ILE A 307 -19.70 19.45 -9.67
C ILE A 307 -20.78 20.00 -8.74
N PRO A 308 -21.95 19.32 -8.60
CA PRO A 308 -22.96 19.72 -7.64
C PRO A 308 -22.44 19.50 -6.22
N VAL A 309 -22.50 20.55 -5.40
CA VAL A 309 -22.10 20.51 -3.98
C VAL A 309 -23.33 20.74 -3.12
N VAL A 310 -23.73 19.72 -2.36
CA VAL A 310 -24.93 19.75 -1.52
C VAL A 310 -24.53 19.73 -0.04
N PRO A 311 -24.83 20.79 0.74
CA PRO A 311 -24.62 20.78 2.19
C PRO A 311 -25.71 19.93 2.88
N ILE A 312 -25.30 19.03 3.77
CA ILE A 312 -26.19 18.10 4.48
C ILE A 312 -25.81 17.94 5.96
N SER A 313 -26.76 17.48 6.77
CA SER A 313 -26.49 16.86 8.07
C SER A 313 -27.11 15.47 8.09
N ALA A 314 -26.28 14.43 7.98
CA ALA A 314 -26.74 13.04 8.11
C ALA A 314 -27.35 12.75 9.49
N LEU A 315 -26.95 13.48 10.54
CA LEU A 315 -27.49 13.31 11.88
C LEU A 315 -28.89 13.89 12.02
N LYS A 316 -29.13 15.11 11.51
CA LYS A 316 -30.43 15.79 11.58
C LYS A 316 -31.39 15.39 10.46
N GLY A 317 -30.85 14.80 9.38
CA GLY A 317 -31.59 14.55 8.14
C GLY A 317 -31.71 15.78 7.23
N ASP A 318 -31.06 16.89 7.58
CA ASP A 318 -31.14 18.14 6.81
C ASP A 318 -30.42 17.99 5.46
N GLY A 319 -31.08 18.43 4.38
CA GLY A 319 -30.50 18.46 3.02
C GLY A 319 -30.49 17.11 2.28
N LEU A 320 -30.95 16.01 2.90
CA LEU A 320 -30.96 14.69 2.27
C LEU A 320 -31.89 14.62 1.04
N ASP A 321 -33.05 15.26 1.12
CA ASP A 321 -33.97 15.32 -0.03
C ASP A 321 -33.35 16.02 -1.23
N LYS A 322 -32.69 17.15 -0.98
CA LYS A 322 -31.96 17.90 -2.01
C LYS A 322 -30.81 17.09 -2.61
N LEU A 323 -30.11 16.31 -1.78
CA LEU A 323 -29.05 15.41 -2.27
C LEU A 323 -29.62 14.34 -3.20
N LEU A 324 -30.72 13.69 -2.83
CA LEU A 324 -31.37 12.67 -3.65
C LEU A 324 -31.94 13.24 -4.96
N GLU A 325 -32.56 14.43 -4.90
CA GLU A 325 -33.00 15.17 -6.09
C GLU A 325 -31.84 15.47 -7.03
N MET A 326 -30.69 15.90 -6.49
CA MET A 326 -29.49 16.16 -7.29
C MET A 326 -28.93 14.89 -7.92
N VAL A 327 -28.90 13.77 -7.18
CA VAL A 327 -28.49 12.47 -7.71
C VAL A 327 -29.38 12.04 -8.88
N PHE A 328 -30.71 12.21 -8.75
CA PHE A 328 -31.63 11.95 -9.85
C PHE A 328 -31.40 12.87 -11.04
N LEU A 329 -31.13 14.16 -10.80
CA LEU A 329 -30.87 15.12 -11.87
C LEU A 329 -29.60 14.74 -12.66
N VAL A 330 -28.50 14.42 -11.97
CA VAL A 330 -27.26 13.98 -12.63
C VAL A 330 -27.49 12.65 -13.36
N ALA A 331 -28.25 11.72 -12.77
CA ALA A 331 -28.64 10.48 -13.43
C ALA A 331 -29.45 10.73 -14.71
N ASP A 332 -30.38 11.68 -14.71
CA ASP A 332 -31.20 12.04 -15.87
C ASP A 332 -30.37 12.68 -16.99
N VAL A 333 -29.39 13.53 -16.63
CA VAL A 333 -28.42 14.10 -17.58
C VAL A 333 -27.59 12.99 -18.24
N GLU A 334 -27.27 11.94 -17.49
CA GLU A 334 -26.54 10.76 -17.96
C GLU A 334 -27.48 9.67 -18.53
N GLY A 335 -28.77 9.96 -18.72
CA GLY A 335 -29.85 8.99 -18.95
C GLY A 335 -29.70 8.07 -20.17
N ASP A 336 -28.81 8.38 -21.11
CA ASP A 336 -28.45 7.46 -22.21
C ASP A 336 -27.57 6.29 -21.74
N ARG A 337 -26.80 6.46 -20.66
CA ARG A 337 -25.97 5.42 -20.04
C ARG A 337 -26.76 4.53 -19.07
N LEU A 338 -27.90 5.01 -18.56
CA LEU A 338 -28.74 4.32 -17.58
C LEU A 338 -29.86 3.51 -18.22
N ARG A 339 -29.52 2.75 -19.27
CA ARG A 339 -30.47 1.87 -19.95
C ARG A 339 -30.02 0.42 -19.90
N ALA A 340 -30.98 -0.47 -19.75
CA ALA A 340 -30.77 -1.91 -19.87
C ALA A 340 -32.00 -2.59 -20.45
N ASN A 341 -31.79 -3.74 -21.07
CA ASN A 341 -32.86 -4.59 -21.56
C ASN A 341 -33.25 -5.60 -20.48
N PRO A 342 -34.46 -5.51 -19.88
CA PRO A 342 -34.90 -6.44 -18.85
C PRO A 342 -35.30 -7.81 -19.42
N HIS A 343 -35.54 -7.93 -20.73
CA HIS A 343 -36.08 -9.15 -21.34
C HIS A 343 -35.02 -10.21 -21.70
N LYS A 344 -33.74 -9.90 -21.48
CA LYS A 344 -32.63 -10.83 -21.72
C LYS A 344 -32.25 -11.62 -20.46
N PRO A 345 -31.50 -12.72 -20.63
CA PRO A 345 -30.86 -13.38 -19.49
C PRO A 345 -30.00 -12.39 -18.71
N ALA A 346 -29.97 -12.55 -17.39
CA ALA A 346 -29.26 -11.62 -16.53
C ALA A 346 -27.74 -11.64 -16.74
N VAL A 347 -27.15 -10.46 -16.74
CA VAL A 347 -25.72 -10.24 -16.54
C VAL A 347 -25.57 -9.49 -15.23
N ALA A 348 -24.84 -10.06 -14.29
CA ALA A 348 -24.68 -9.52 -12.95
C ALA A 348 -23.21 -9.58 -12.50
N THR A 349 -22.78 -8.63 -11.67
CA THR A 349 -21.43 -8.65 -11.09
C THR A 349 -21.48 -9.11 -9.64
N VAL A 350 -20.55 -9.96 -9.22
CA VAL A 350 -20.40 -10.37 -7.82
C VAL A 350 -19.86 -9.21 -6.99
N VAL A 351 -20.66 -8.72 -6.05
CA VAL A 351 -20.29 -7.63 -5.13
C VAL A 351 -19.57 -8.18 -3.91
N GLU A 352 -20.10 -9.26 -3.33
CA GLU A 352 -19.56 -9.90 -2.14
C GLU A 352 -19.86 -11.40 -2.16
N ALA A 353 -19.00 -12.19 -1.53
CA ALA A 353 -19.18 -13.64 -1.41
C ALA A 353 -18.71 -14.13 -0.04
N HIS A 354 -19.46 -15.07 0.52
CA HIS A 354 -19.20 -15.69 1.82
C HIS A 354 -19.74 -17.12 1.87
N VAL A 355 -19.45 -17.83 2.96
CA VAL A 355 -19.90 -19.22 3.15
C VAL A 355 -20.75 -19.30 4.41
N ASP A 356 -22.04 -19.53 4.23
CA ASP A 356 -23.00 -19.64 5.32
C ASP A 356 -23.19 -21.09 5.78
N LYS A 357 -23.39 -21.25 7.09
CA LYS A 357 -23.62 -22.54 7.72
C LYS A 357 -24.99 -23.08 7.30
N GLY A 358 -24.99 -24.18 6.54
CA GLY A 358 -26.19 -24.87 6.06
C GLY A 358 -26.71 -24.38 4.71
N GLU A 359 -26.43 -23.13 4.35
CA GLU A 359 -26.80 -22.56 3.04
C GLU A 359 -25.71 -22.80 1.97
N GLY A 360 -24.47 -23.02 2.40
CA GLY A 360 -23.31 -23.24 1.53
C GLY A 360 -22.71 -21.91 1.06
N PRO A 361 -22.00 -21.90 -0.07
CA PRO A 361 -21.49 -20.67 -0.65
C PRO A 361 -22.64 -19.76 -1.11
N VAL A 362 -22.58 -18.50 -0.69
CA VAL A 362 -23.56 -17.45 -0.97
C VAL A 362 -22.81 -16.28 -1.61
N ALA A 363 -23.46 -15.59 -2.56
CA ALA A 363 -22.91 -14.37 -3.13
C ALA A 363 -23.98 -13.31 -3.31
N THR A 364 -23.62 -12.06 -3.07
CA THR A 364 -24.42 -10.88 -3.39
C THR A 364 -24.07 -10.43 -4.80
N LEU A 365 -25.06 -10.43 -5.68
CA LEU A 365 -24.92 -10.02 -7.08
C LEU A 365 -25.62 -8.69 -7.30
N LEU A 366 -25.03 -7.83 -8.14
CA LEU A 366 -25.69 -6.65 -8.69
C LEU A 366 -26.05 -6.92 -10.14
N VAL A 367 -27.35 -7.01 -10.44
CA VAL A 367 -27.84 -7.23 -11.81
C VAL A 367 -27.61 -5.95 -12.63
N GLN A 368 -26.93 -6.03 -13.77
CA GLN A 368 -26.63 -4.88 -14.63
C GLN A 368 -27.47 -4.86 -15.90
N ALA A 369 -27.79 -6.03 -16.46
CA ALA A 369 -28.72 -6.18 -17.57
C ALA A 369 -29.51 -7.49 -17.43
N GLY A 370 -30.65 -7.58 -18.11
CA GLY A 370 -31.57 -8.71 -18.02
C GLY A 370 -32.23 -8.84 -16.65
N THR A 371 -33.04 -9.88 -16.49
CA THR A 371 -33.70 -10.20 -15.23
C THR A 371 -33.25 -11.58 -14.75
N LEU A 372 -32.74 -11.65 -13.52
CA LEU A 372 -32.25 -12.89 -12.91
C LEU A 372 -33.43 -13.60 -12.25
N HIS A 373 -33.67 -14.86 -12.60
CA HIS A 373 -34.78 -15.63 -12.06
C HIS A 373 -34.31 -16.74 -11.12
N GLN A 374 -35.17 -17.06 -10.15
CA GLN A 374 -34.98 -18.26 -9.35
C GLN A 374 -34.98 -19.49 -10.25
N GLY A 375 -33.94 -20.31 -10.13
CA GLY A 375 -33.74 -21.52 -10.92
C GLY A 375 -32.77 -21.35 -12.09
N ASP A 376 -32.31 -20.14 -12.39
CA ASP A 376 -31.30 -19.91 -13.43
C ASP A 376 -29.96 -20.56 -13.08
N TYR A 377 -29.25 -21.04 -14.10
CA TYR A 377 -27.87 -21.47 -13.97
C TYR A 377 -26.95 -20.26 -14.00
N LEU A 378 -26.00 -20.23 -13.08
CA LEU A 378 -25.06 -19.12 -12.90
C LEU A 378 -23.73 -19.50 -13.54
N ASN A 379 -23.36 -18.79 -14.60
CA ASN A 379 -22.16 -19.09 -15.37
C ASN A 379 -21.14 -17.95 -15.24
N VAL A 380 -19.88 -18.30 -15.08
CA VAL A 380 -18.75 -17.36 -15.09
C VAL A 380 -17.70 -17.92 -16.05
N ASP A 381 -17.25 -17.11 -17.01
CA ASP A 381 -16.28 -17.50 -18.05
C ASP A 381 -16.66 -18.82 -18.74
N GLY A 382 -17.94 -18.99 -19.08
CA GLY A 382 -18.47 -20.20 -19.72
C GLY A 382 -18.58 -21.44 -18.83
N VAL A 383 -18.35 -21.31 -17.51
CA VAL A 383 -18.42 -22.41 -16.55
C VAL A 383 -19.59 -22.21 -15.58
N THR A 384 -20.46 -23.21 -15.44
CA THR A 384 -21.55 -23.18 -14.47
C THR A 384 -21.03 -23.36 -13.04
N LEU A 385 -21.09 -22.30 -12.23
CA LEU A 385 -20.73 -22.32 -10.80
C LEU A 385 -21.83 -22.87 -9.90
N GLY A 386 -23.08 -22.77 -10.35
CA GLY A 386 -24.22 -23.19 -9.54
C GLY A 386 -25.56 -22.96 -10.22
N ARG A 387 -26.61 -23.08 -9.42
CA ARG A 387 -27.99 -22.78 -9.82
C ARG A 387 -28.59 -21.90 -8.72
N ALA A 388 -29.24 -20.80 -9.10
CA ALA A 388 -29.92 -19.90 -8.17
C ALA A 388 -31.10 -20.62 -7.49
N ARG A 389 -30.85 -21.32 -6.39
CA ARG A 389 -31.89 -22.07 -5.66
C ARG A 389 -32.86 -21.12 -4.98
N MET A 390 -32.36 -20.00 -4.48
CA MET A 390 -33.13 -18.97 -3.82
C MET A 390 -32.46 -17.62 -4.04
N LEU A 391 -33.30 -16.59 -4.18
CA LEU A 391 -32.90 -15.20 -4.29
C LEU A 391 -33.47 -14.46 -3.08
N ARG A 392 -32.66 -13.63 -2.40
CA ARG A 392 -33.10 -12.72 -1.33
C ARG A 392 -32.76 -11.28 -1.73
N ASN A 393 -33.69 -10.36 -1.53
CA ASN A 393 -33.41 -8.94 -1.71
C ASN A 393 -32.56 -8.38 -0.53
N ASP A 394 -32.24 -7.09 -0.59
CA ASP A 394 -31.48 -6.36 0.43
C ASP A 394 -32.18 -6.27 1.81
N GLN A 395 -33.46 -6.61 1.88
CA GLN A 395 -34.24 -6.72 3.12
C GLN A 395 -34.33 -8.17 3.65
N GLY A 396 -33.65 -9.12 3.00
CA GLY A 396 -33.68 -10.55 3.35
C GLY A 396 -34.95 -11.27 2.93
N THR A 397 -35.86 -10.61 2.20
CA THR A 397 -37.10 -11.21 1.70
C THR A 397 -36.82 -12.04 0.45
N VAL A 398 -37.42 -13.22 0.37
CA VAL A 398 -37.27 -14.11 -0.79
C VAL A 398 -38.00 -13.51 -1.99
N VAL A 399 -37.30 -13.42 -3.12
CA VAL A 399 -37.83 -12.90 -4.40
C VAL A 399 -37.74 -13.96 -5.50
N VAL A 400 -38.60 -13.85 -6.50
CA VAL A 400 -38.65 -14.82 -7.63
C VAL A 400 -37.81 -14.35 -8.81
N ALA A 401 -37.60 -13.04 -8.92
CA ALA A 401 -36.85 -12.38 -9.97
C ALA A 401 -36.15 -11.11 -9.44
N ALA A 402 -35.06 -10.71 -10.07
CA ALA A 402 -34.34 -9.47 -9.81
C ALA A 402 -34.03 -8.73 -11.12
N ASP A 403 -34.55 -7.51 -11.23
CA ASP A 403 -34.44 -6.65 -12.41
C ASP A 403 -33.10 -5.90 -12.47
N PRO A 404 -32.74 -5.25 -13.60
CA PRO A 404 -31.53 -4.44 -13.69
C PRO A 404 -31.40 -3.39 -12.57
N SER A 405 -30.16 -3.19 -12.13
CA SER A 405 -29.75 -2.42 -10.95
C SER A 405 -30.18 -2.98 -9.60
N THR A 406 -30.82 -4.14 -9.52
CA THR A 406 -31.25 -4.71 -8.23
C THR A 406 -30.12 -5.52 -7.59
N PRO A 407 -29.73 -5.22 -6.33
CA PRO A 407 -28.84 -6.09 -5.57
C PRO A 407 -29.62 -7.29 -5.04
N VAL A 408 -29.07 -8.49 -5.22
CA VAL A 408 -29.73 -9.74 -4.83
C VAL A 408 -28.73 -10.73 -4.28
N GLN A 409 -29.03 -11.30 -3.11
CA GLN A 409 -28.26 -12.38 -2.53
C GLN A 409 -28.73 -13.71 -3.13
N VAL A 410 -27.78 -14.48 -3.66
CA VAL A 410 -28.05 -15.72 -4.39
C VAL A 410 -27.46 -16.91 -3.64
N LEU A 411 -28.32 -17.88 -3.36
CA LEU A 411 -27.94 -19.15 -2.75
C LEU A 411 -27.96 -20.27 -3.79
N GLY A 412 -27.00 -21.20 -3.69
CA GLY A 412 -26.92 -22.38 -4.58
C GLY A 412 -25.70 -22.43 -5.49
N PHE A 413 -24.69 -21.62 -5.19
CA PHE A 413 -23.35 -21.84 -5.69
C PHE A 413 -22.78 -23.15 -5.14
N LYS A 414 -22.04 -23.89 -5.97
CA LYS A 414 -21.32 -25.10 -5.54
C LYS A 414 -19.97 -24.77 -4.92
N GLN A 415 -19.40 -23.63 -5.30
CA GLN A 415 -18.13 -23.09 -4.85
C GLN A 415 -18.31 -21.58 -4.70
N ALA A 416 -17.60 -20.95 -3.75
CA ALA A 416 -17.67 -19.49 -3.59
C ALA A 416 -17.23 -18.80 -4.89
N ALA A 417 -18.03 -17.83 -5.34
CA ALA A 417 -17.65 -17.00 -6.47
C ALA A 417 -16.57 -15.99 -6.06
N THR A 418 -15.76 -15.54 -7.01
CA THR A 418 -14.80 -14.48 -6.77
C THR A 418 -15.50 -13.12 -6.86
N ILE A 419 -15.12 -12.18 -5.99
CA ILE A 419 -15.62 -10.80 -6.09
C ILE A 419 -15.19 -10.20 -7.42
N GLY A 420 -16.11 -9.53 -8.12
CA GLY A 420 -15.89 -8.95 -9.44
C GLY A 420 -16.12 -9.90 -10.61
N ASP A 421 -16.36 -11.21 -10.38
CA ASP A 421 -16.76 -12.13 -11.44
C ASP A 421 -18.06 -11.64 -12.10
N ILE A 422 -18.13 -11.71 -13.44
CA ILE A 422 -19.36 -11.48 -14.20
C ILE A 422 -20.10 -12.80 -14.30
N VAL A 423 -21.33 -12.79 -13.78
CA VAL A 423 -22.26 -13.90 -13.77
C VAL A 423 -23.27 -13.72 -14.89
N GLU A 424 -23.26 -14.64 -15.85
CA GLU A 424 -24.25 -14.76 -16.90
C GLU A 424 -25.28 -15.84 -16.52
N ALA A 425 -26.55 -15.45 -16.43
CA ALA A 425 -27.65 -16.34 -16.16
C ALA A 425 -28.07 -17.10 -17.43
N SER A 426 -28.45 -18.36 -17.29
CA SER A 426 -29.01 -19.14 -18.40
C SER A 426 -30.07 -20.15 -17.94
N ALA A 427 -31.04 -20.40 -18.82
CA ALA A 427 -32.08 -21.42 -18.57
C ALA A 427 -31.55 -22.87 -18.60
N LYS A 428 -30.40 -23.10 -19.25
CA LYS A 428 -29.74 -24.41 -19.36
C LYS A 428 -28.28 -24.31 -18.93
N ALA A 429 -27.77 -25.34 -18.26
CA ALA A 429 -26.36 -25.44 -17.94
C ALA A 429 -25.52 -25.51 -19.22
N LEU A 430 -24.49 -24.66 -19.33
CA LEU A 430 -23.68 -24.52 -20.55
C LEU A 430 -22.63 -25.66 -20.68
N THR A 431 -22.08 -26.16 -19.57
CA THR A 431 -21.25 -27.40 -19.51
C THR A 431 -21.08 -27.89 -18.06
N LYS A 432 -20.82 -29.20 -17.85
CA LYS A 432 -20.42 -29.73 -16.52
C LYS A 432 -19.07 -29.14 -16.14
N ILE A 433 -19.02 -28.45 -14.98
CA ILE A 433 -17.83 -28.01 -14.20
C ILE A 433 -16.53 -28.30 -14.96
N SER A 434 -15.95 -27.31 -15.63
CA SER A 434 -14.66 -27.51 -16.26
C SER A 434 -13.68 -27.95 -15.16
N LYS A 435 -13.17 -29.18 -15.29
CA LYS A 435 -12.06 -29.68 -14.47
C LYS A 435 -10.85 -28.74 -14.57
N ALA A 436 -10.84 -27.77 -15.48
CA ALA A 436 -9.86 -26.70 -15.60
C ALA A 436 -9.92 -25.69 -14.43
N ARG A 437 -11.09 -25.24 -13.97
CA ARG A 437 -11.19 -24.30 -12.82
C ARG A 437 -10.94 -25.02 -11.49
N VAL A 438 -11.43 -26.26 -11.37
CA VAL A 438 -11.10 -27.15 -10.22
C VAL A 438 -9.61 -27.50 -10.20
N ARG A 439 -9.01 -27.85 -11.35
CA ARG A 439 -7.56 -28.05 -11.41
C ARG A 439 -6.79 -26.76 -11.24
N ALA A 440 -7.26 -25.60 -11.65
CA ALA A 440 -6.57 -24.32 -11.43
C ALA A 440 -6.65 -23.89 -9.95
N ALA A 441 -7.77 -24.15 -9.26
CA ALA A 441 -7.91 -23.92 -7.82
C ALA A 441 -7.15 -24.97 -6.98
N GLU A 442 -7.20 -26.25 -7.36
CA GLU A 442 -6.44 -27.34 -6.73
C GLU A 442 -4.95 -27.26 -7.06
N SER A 443 -4.57 -26.79 -8.26
CA SER A 443 -3.17 -26.51 -8.59
C SER A 443 -2.71 -25.17 -8.03
N ALA A 444 -3.55 -24.16 -7.83
CA ALA A 444 -3.16 -22.98 -7.04
C ALA A 444 -2.97 -23.34 -5.55
N GLN A 445 -3.75 -24.28 -5.01
CA GLN A 445 -3.55 -24.87 -3.68
C GLN A 445 -2.34 -25.82 -3.62
N ALA A 446 -1.98 -26.50 -4.71
CA ALA A 446 -0.81 -27.39 -4.77
C ALA A 446 0.49 -26.67 -5.20
N PHE A 447 0.40 -25.51 -5.86
CA PHE A 447 1.54 -24.73 -6.35
C PHE A 447 2.00 -23.68 -5.32
N THR A 448 1.18 -23.39 -4.31
CA THR A 448 1.60 -22.68 -3.09
C THR A 448 2.34 -23.58 -2.09
N ALA A 449 2.41 -24.89 -2.34
CA ALA A 449 3.14 -25.86 -1.52
C ALA A 449 4.62 -26.07 -1.93
N THR A 450 5.12 -25.41 -2.98
CA THR A 450 6.51 -25.64 -3.43
C THR A 450 7.20 -24.37 -3.94
N THR A 451 7.15 -23.29 -3.16
CA THR A 451 8.24 -22.30 -3.18
C THR A 451 9.12 -22.56 -1.95
N SER A 452 9.71 -23.74 -1.92
CA SER A 452 10.97 -23.95 -1.21
C SER A 452 12.03 -23.16 -1.97
N ASN A 453 12.08 -21.84 -1.75
CA ASN A 453 13.34 -21.12 -1.83
C ASN A 453 14.18 -21.57 -0.62
N ALA A 454 14.64 -22.82 -0.68
CA ALA A 454 15.84 -23.24 0.00
C ALA A 454 17.02 -22.85 -0.90
N GLN A 455 17.16 -21.54 -1.14
CA GLN A 455 18.49 -20.98 -1.24
C GLN A 455 18.77 -20.48 0.16
N GLU A 456 19.72 -21.13 0.81
CA GLU A 456 20.34 -20.66 2.03
C GLU A 456 20.90 -19.26 1.77
N GLU A 457 20.08 -18.23 1.98
CA GLU A 457 20.57 -16.89 2.28
C GLU A 457 21.23 -16.97 3.65
N GLN A 458 22.52 -17.32 3.62
CA GLN A 458 23.45 -17.09 4.71
C GLN A 458 23.64 -15.58 4.91
N SER A 459 22.62 -14.88 5.43
CA SER A 459 22.74 -13.54 6.00
C SER A 459 21.43 -13.07 6.66
N ARG A 460 21.25 -13.44 7.95
CA ARG A 460 20.18 -13.07 8.91
C ARG A 460 18.89 -13.92 8.84
N LYS A 461 18.66 -14.73 9.89
CA LYS A 461 17.40 -15.48 10.11
C LYS A 461 16.24 -14.49 10.29
N LYS A 462 15.44 -14.27 9.24
CA LYS A 462 14.16 -13.55 9.34
C LYS A 462 13.23 -14.36 10.26
N HIS A 463 12.76 -13.75 11.34
CA HIS A 463 11.81 -14.37 12.27
C HIS A 463 10.40 -14.28 11.68
N ILE A 464 9.76 -15.43 11.48
CA ILE A 464 8.46 -15.51 10.80
C ILE A 464 7.38 -15.95 11.80
N ILE A 465 6.25 -15.24 11.81
CA ILE A 465 5.02 -15.68 12.47
C ILE A 465 4.17 -16.43 11.44
N PRO A 466 4.05 -17.76 11.52
CA PRO A 466 3.11 -18.51 10.70
C PRO A 466 1.67 -18.31 11.17
N VAL A 467 0.76 -18.03 10.24
CA VAL A 467 -0.66 -17.73 10.51
C VAL A 467 -1.56 -18.53 9.57
N VAL A 468 -2.65 -19.08 10.11
CA VAL A 468 -3.83 -19.52 9.35
C VAL A 468 -4.92 -18.47 9.50
N LEU A 469 -5.43 -17.94 8.39
CA LEU A 469 -6.38 -16.83 8.39
C LEU A 469 -7.78 -17.30 7.95
N LYS A 470 -8.80 -17.00 8.75
CA LYS A 470 -10.20 -17.24 8.42
C LYS A 470 -10.97 -15.95 8.54
N ALA A 471 -11.81 -15.65 7.55
CA ALA A 471 -12.69 -14.48 7.57
C ALA A 471 -14.11 -14.90 7.19
N ASP A 472 -15.09 -14.08 7.54
CA ASP A 472 -16.49 -14.28 7.20
C ASP A 472 -16.75 -14.09 5.70
N VAL A 473 -16.25 -12.98 5.14
CA VAL A 473 -16.42 -12.61 3.73
C VAL A 473 -15.07 -12.55 2.99
N LEU A 474 -15.11 -12.73 1.67
CA LEU A 474 -13.92 -12.69 0.82
C LEU A 474 -13.22 -11.31 0.84
N GLY A 475 -14.02 -10.24 0.89
CA GLY A 475 -13.50 -8.88 0.90
C GLY A 475 -12.58 -8.58 2.08
N SER A 476 -13.03 -8.87 3.30
CA SER A 476 -12.26 -8.73 4.54
C SER A 476 -10.99 -9.57 4.50
N LEU A 477 -11.06 -10.79 3.95
CA LEU A 477 -9.89 -11.66 3.81
C LEU A 477 -8.79 -11.01 2.95
N GLU A 478 -9.16 -10.46 1.78
CA GLU A 478 -8.22 -9.78 0.89
C GLU A 478 -7.64 -8.52 1.52
N ALA A 479 -8.47 -7.73 2.21
CA ALA A 479 -8.01 -6.53 2.90
C ALA A 479 -6.97 -6.83 4.00
N ILE A 480 -7.19 -7.89 4.79
CA ILE A 480 -6.25 -8.32 5.82
C ILE A 480 -4.94 -8.81 5.19
N ILE A 481 -5.00 -9.56 4.08
CA ILE A 481 -3.81 -10.02 3.37
C ILE A 481 -2.98 -8.84 2.86
N ALA A 482 -3.62 -7.86 2.22
CA ALA A 482 -2.95 -6.66 1.74
C ALA A 482 -2.28 -5.87 2.89
N GLN A 483 -2.93 -5.81 4.06
CA GLN A 483 -2.32 -5.19 5.25
C GLN A 483 -1.12 -5.98 5.77
N ILE A 484 -1.17 -7.31 5.74
CA ILE A 484 -0.04 -8.16 6.14
C ILE A 484 1.14 -7.98 5.18
N GLU A 485 0.89 -7.87 3.87
CA GLU A 485 1.91 -7.63 2.84
C GLU A 485 2.62 -6.28 3.04
N LYS A 486 1.88 -5.22 3.44
CA LYS A 486 2.47 -3.92 3.81
C LYS A 486 3.35 -3.98 5.06
N MET A 487 3.24 -5.02 5.90
CA MET A 487 4.06 -5.19 7.12
C MET A 487 5.34 -5.99 6.85
N GLU A 488 5.95 -5.81 5.68
CA GLU A 488 7.22 -6.46 5.36
C GLU A 488 8.39 -5.79 6.06
N HIS A 489 9.25 -6.60 6.70
CA HIS A 489 10.47 -6.15 7.35
C HIS A 489 11.62 -7.15 7.07
N PRO A 490 12.89 -6.71 7.02
CA PRO A 490 14.02 -7.62 6.76
C PRO A 490 14.24 -8.68 7.84
N GLU A 491 14.03 -8.32 9.12
CA GLU A 491 14.33 -9.19 10.27
C GLU A 491 13.11 -9.98 10.79
N VAL A 492 11.88 -9.51 10.51
CA VAL A 492 10.64 -10.12 11.02
C VAL A 492 9.58 -10.13 9.91
N GLY A 493 8.63 -11.05 9.97
CA GLY A 493 7.52 -11.06 9.02
C GLY A 493 6.41 -12.03 9.41
N ILE A 494 5.31 -11.97 8.69
CA ILE A 494 4.17 -12.86 8.85
C ILE A 494 4.07 -13.72 7.60
N LYS A 495 3.85 -15.03 7.77
CA LYS A 495 3.64 -15.96 6.66
C LYS A 495 2.27 -16.60 6.78
N ILE A 496 1.44 -16.40 5.77
CA ILE A 496 0.12 -17.01 5.69
C ILE A 496 0.29 -18.44 5.18
N ILE A 497 -0.01 -19.42 6.03
CA ILE A 497 0.09 -20.85 5.72
C ILE A 497 -1.15 -21.33 4.97
N ALA A 498 -2.31 -20.89 5.44
CA ALA A 498 -3.60 -21.19 4.85
C ALA A 498 -4.54 -20.00 5.04
N LYS A 499 -5.46 -19.84 4.10
CA LYS A 499 -6.51 -18.83 4.14
C LYS A 499 -7.83 -19.43 3.68
N GLY A 500 -8.94 -18.97 4.25
CA GLY A 500 -10.27 -19.46 3.85
C GLY A 500 -11.43 -18.64 4.40
N LEU A 501 -12.63 -18.96 3.93
CA LEU A 501 -13.87 -18.32 4.36
C LEU A 501 -14.63 -19.20 5.36
N GLY A 502 -15.39 -18.53 6.22
CA GLY A 502 -16.23 -19.14 7.23
C GLY A 502 -15.49 -19.59 8.49
N ASN A 503 -16.26 -20.19 9.40
CA ASN A 503 -15.80 -20.64 10.71
C ASN A 503 -14.59 -21.58 10.64
N VAL A 504 -13.80 -21.58 11.71
CA VAL A 504 -12.61 -22.43 11.84
C VAL A 504 -13.05 -23.90 11.87
N THR A 505 -12.44 -24.71 11.01
CA THR A 505 -12.73 -26.14 10.84
C THR A 505 -11.58 -27.02 11.36
N GLU A 506 -11.83 -28.31 11.49
CA GLU A 506 -10.80 -29.29 11.89
C GLU A 506 -9.60 -29.32 10.93
N SER A 507 -9.84 -29.11 9.64
CA SER A 507 -8.77 -29.06 8.63
C SER A 507 -7.85 -27.86 8.84
N ASP A 508 -8.41 -26.71 9.25
CA ASP A 508 -7.61 -25.51 9.54
C ASP A 508 -6.74 -25.74 10.79
N LEU A 509 -7.29 -26.43 11.80
CA LEU A 509 -6.55 -26.80 13.01
C LEU A 509 -5.40 -27.76 12.69
N GLN A 510 -5.62 -28.77 11.86
CA GLN A 510 -4.56 -29.71 11.44
C GLN A 510 -3.42 -29.00 10.69
N GLN A 511 -3.76 -28.09 9.77
CA GLN A 511 -2.77 -27.28 9.06
C GLN A 511 -1.99 -26.38 10.01
N ALA A 512 -2.68 -25.77 10.97
CA ALA A 512 -2.05 -24.94 11.99
C ALA A 512 -1.08 -25.75 12.87
N GLN A 513 -1.47 -26.96 13.29
CA GLN A 513 -0.60 -27.87 14.06
C GLN A 513 0.65 -28.28 13.27
N ALA A 514 0.49 -28.64 11.99
CA ALA A 514 1.61 -29.06 11.15
C ALA A 514 2.66 -27.95 10.95
N ALA A 515 2.21 -26.69 10.86
CA ALA A 515 3.08 -25.54 10.64
C ALA A 515 3.45 -24.78 11.94
N ASN A 516 3.00 -25.25 13.10
CA ASN A 516 3.04 -24.51 14.37
C ASN A 516 2.54 -23.07 14.23
N ALA A 517 1.46 -22.89 13.46
CA ALA A 517 0.85 -21.62 13.13
C ALA A 517 -0.24 -21.26 14.14
N ARG A 518 -0.41 -19.97 14.41
CA ARG A 518 -1.58 -19.47 15.12
C ARG A 518 -2.76 -19.32 14.14
N ILE A 519 -3.98 -19.45 14.64
CA ILE A 519 -5.19 -19.24 13.84
C ILE A 519 -5.76 -17.86 14.18
N ILE A 520 -6.06 -17.07 13.14
CA ILE A 520 -6.70 -15.76 13.25
C ILE A 520 -8.08 -15.87 12.59
N GLY A 521 -9.14 -15.65 13.38
CA GLY A 521 -10.51 -15.53 12.91
C GLY A 521 -10.95 -14.07 12.87
N PHE A 522 -11.41 -13.60 11.72
CA PHE A 522 -12.01 -12.28 11.53
C PHE A 522 -13.51 -12.42 11.32
N HIS A 523 -14.34 -11.92 12.25
CA HIS A 523 -15.80 -12.13 12.29
C HIS A 523 -16.25 -13.60 12.21
N VAL A 524 -15.37 -14.53 12.57
CA VAL A 524 -15.65 -15.98 12.55
C VAL A 524 -15.16 -16.62 13.83
N HIS A 525 -15.79 -17.74 14.20
CA HIS A 525 -15.47 -18.45 15.42
C HIS A 525 -15.14 -19.93 15.16
N ALA A 526 -14.44 -20.55 16.11
CA ALA A 526 -14.30 -22.00 16.14
C ALA A 526 -15.47 -22.62 16.93
N LEU A 527 -15.88 -23.84 16.56
CA LEU A 527 -16.79 -24.61 17.39
C LEU A 527 -16.12 -24.97 18.73
N PRO A 528 -16.88 -25.12 19.85
CA PRO A 528 -16.31 -25.40 21.16
C PRO A 528 -15.36 -26.62 21.18
N GLU A 529 -15.70 -27.67 20.44
CA GLU A 529 -14.87 -28.88 20.32
C GLU A 529 -13.51 -28.59 19.64
N ILE A 530 -13.51 -27.75 18.60
CA ILE A 530 -12.30 -27.33 17.88
C ILE A 530 -11.43 -26.44 18.76
N ALA A 531 -12.05 -25.50 19.49
CA ALA A 531 -11.34 -24.62 20.42
C ALA A 531 -10.66 -25.41 21.56
N LEU A 532 -11.32 -26.44 22.08
CA LEU A 532 -10.74 -27.32 23.09
C LEU A 532 -9.52 -28.08 22.55
N ARG A 533 -9.66 -28.69 21.35
CA ARG A 533 -8.55 -29.40 20.70
C ARG A 533 -7.38 -28.49 20.34
N ALA A 534 -7.65 -27.24 19.97
CA ALA A 534 -6.61 -26.26 19.71
C ALA A 534 -5.79 -25.97 20.96
N LYS A 535 -6.46 -25.84 22.12
CA LYS A 535 -5.80 -25.66 23.41
C LYS A 535 -4.93 -26.87 23.79
N ASP A 536 -5.44 -28.09 23.59
CA ASP A 536 -4.68 -29.32 23.85
C ASP A 536 -3.45 -29.46 22.92
N GLY A 537 -3.58 -28.99 21.67
CA GLY A 537 -2.50 -28.95 20.69
C GLY A 537 -1.55 -27.76 20.82
N GLY A 538 -1.74 -26.88 21.80
CA GLY A 538 -0.92 -25.68 21.99
C GLY A 538 -1.07 -24.62 20.88
N ILE A 539 -2.13 -24.69 20.07
CA ILE A 539 -2.41 -23.75 18.98
C ILE A 539 -3.30 -22.61 19.49
N ALA A 540 -2.78 -21.39 19.42
CA ALA A 540 -3.54 -20.20 19.77
C ALA A 540 -4.54 -19.85 18.66
N ILE A 541 -5.81 -19.68 19.04
CA ILE A 541 -6.85 -19.10 18.19
C ILE A 541 -7.19 -17.72 18.74
N THR A 542 -7.07 -16.68 17.91
CA THR A 542 -7.45 -15.31 18.25
C THR A 542 -8.56 -14.83 17.32
N TYR A 543 -9.50 -14.07 17.90
CA TYR A 543 -10.67 -13.56 17.19
C TYR A 543 -10.60 -12.04 17.16
N TYR A 544 -10.96 -11.45 16.03
CA TYR A 544 -11.02 -10.02 15.83
C TYR A 544 -12.29 -9.66 15.07
N ASP A 545 -12.88 -8.53 15.47
CA ASP A 545 -14.04 -7.95 14.79
C ASP A 545 -13.70 -6.61 14.13
N VAL A 546 -12.49 -6.08 14.37
CA VAL A 546 -12.05 -4.80 13.82
C VAL A 546 -10.63 -4.95 13.26
N ILE A 547 -10.46 -4.63 11.98
CA ILE A 547 -9.19 -4.82 11.26
C ILE A 547 -8.03 -4.04 11.89
N TYR A 548 -8.30 -2.89 12.52
CA TYR A 548 -7.31 -2.11 13.27
C TYR A 548 -6.75 -2.84 14.49
N GLU A 549 -7.60 -3.56 15.22
CA GLU A 549 -7.16 -4.31 16.41
C GLU A 549 -6.27 -5.48 16.01
N LEU A 550 -6.67 -6.18 14.95
CA LEU A 550 -5.88 -7.24 14.34
C LEU A 550 -4.51 -6.73 13.89
N THR A 551 -4.48 -5.70 13.05
CA THR A 551 -3.22 -5.16 12.51
C THR A 551 -2.33 -4.57 13.60
N LYS A 552 -2.90 -3.90 14.60
CA LYS A 552 -2.16 -3.38 15.76
C LYS A 552 -1.54 -4.51 16.58
N GLN A 553 -2.28 -5.58 16.84
CA GLN A 553 -1.77 -6.72 17.58
C GLN A 553 -0.68 -7.46 16.80
N LEU A 554 -0.85 -7.64 15.49
CA LEU A 554 0.18 -8.22 14.62
C LEU A 554 1.47 -7.39 14.62
N LYS A 555 1.37 -6.06 14.53
CA LYS A 555 2.54 -5.16 14.66
C LYS A 555 3.24 -5.31 16.01
N LYS A 556 2.47 -5.43 17.10
CA LYS A 556 3.02 -5.66 18.44
C LYS A 556 3.73 -7.01 18.53
N ASP A 557 3.15 -8.06 17.99
CA ASP A 557 3.73 -9.41 17.99
C ASP A 557 5.04 -9.44 17.20
N LEU A 558 5.11 -8.73 16.06
CA LEU A 558 6.36 -8.56 15.30
C LEU A 558 7.41 -7.76 16.11
N ALA A 559 6.99 -6.74 16.86
CA ALA A 559 7.91 -5.93 17.66
C ALA A 559 8.53 -6.74 18.80
N ASP A 560 7.74 -7.60 19.44
CA ASP A 560 8.21 -8.47 20.52
C ASP A 560 9.18 -9.57 20.02
N LEU A 561 9.18 -9.88 18.72
CA LEU A 561 10.14 -10.80 18.09
C LEU A 561 11.47 -10.14 17.72
N LEU A 562 11.57 -8.81 17.72
CA LEU A 562 12.83 -8.13 17.41
C LEU A 562 13.85 -8.32 18.54
N PRO A 563 15.12 -8.58 18.20
CA PRO A 563 16.18 -8.64 19.20
C PRO A 563 16.35 -7.27 19.88
N LEU A 564 16.59 -7.30 21.20
CA LEU A 564 16.88 -6.10 22.00
C LEU A 564 18.20 -5.49 21.54
N ILE A 565 18.26 -4.16 21.41
CA ILE A 565 19.53 -3.45 21.19
C ILE A 565 20.22 -3.32 22.54
N VAL A 566 21.49 -3.75 22.59
CA VAL A 566 22.37 -3.48 23.73
C VAL A 566 23.08 -2.15 23.44
N GLU A 567 22.70 -1.10 24.16
CA GLU A 567 23.33 0.20 24.08
C GLU A 567 24.34 0.36 25.22
N ARG A 568 25.57 0.78 24.88
CA ARG A 568 26.61 1.05 25.87
C ARG A 568 26.50 2.51 26.32
N LYS A 569 26.11 2.70 27.58
CA LYS A 569 26.08 4.03 28.21
C LYS A 569 27.35 4.25 29.02
N LEU A 570 28.16 5.22 28.61
CA LEU A 570 29.35 5.64 29.38
C LEU A 570 28.89 6.20 30.74
N LEU A 571 29.42 5.64 31.82
CA LEU A 571 29.15 6.04 33.20
C LEU A 571 30.24 6.98 33.74
N GLY A 572 31.49 6.72 33.37
CA GLY A 572 32.62 7.50 33.85
C GLY A 572 33.94 7.12 33.20
N THR A 573 34.92 7.98 33.40
CA THR A 573 36.28 7.83 32.92
C THR A 573 37.26 7.97 34.08
N ALA A 574 38.30 7.17 34.08
CA ALA A 574 39.37 7.25 35.06
C ALA A 574 40.72 7.01 34.40
N GLN A 575 41.79 7.51 35.04
CA GLN A 575 43.15 7.27 34.58
C GLN A 575 43.93 6.50 35.65
N ILE A 576 44.67 5.47 35.24
CA ILE A 576 45.53 4.70 36.13
C ILE A 576 46.76 5.53 36.49
N ILE A 577 47.00 5.69 37.78
CA ILE A 577 48.14 6.43 38.34
C ILE A 577 49.25 5.48 38.79
N ALA A 578 48.88 4.36 39.42
CA ALA A 578 49.83 3.42 39.99
C ALA A 578 49.29 1.99 39.94
N LEU A 579 50.19 1.01 39.84
CA LEU A 579 49.84 -0.40 39.92
C LEU A 579 50.26 -0.97 41.28
N PHE A 580 49.36 -1.72 41.92
CA PHE A 580 49.59 -2.27 43.27
C PHE A 580 49.75 -3.79 43.27
N ARG A 581 49.03 -4.49 42.38
CA ARG A 581 49.11 -5.96 42.30
C ARG A 581 48.78 -6.44 40.90
N GLU A 582 49.67 -7.25 40.35
CA GLU A 582 49.45 -7.97 39.10
C GLU A 582 49.37 -9.47 39.38
N ALA A 583 48.22 -10.08 39.10
CA ALA A 583 48.05 -11.53 39.07
C ALA A 583 47.38 -11.95 37.75
N GLU A 584 47.52 -13.22 37.36
CA GLU A 584 47.06 -13.71 36.05
C GLU A 584 45.57 -13.47 35.75
N LYS A 585 44.72 -13.37 36.77
CA LYS A 585 43.26 -13.22 36.63
C LYS A 585 42.71 -11.96 37.29
N LEU A 586 43.51 -11.24 38.07
CA LEU A 586 43.07 -10.09 38.85
C LEU A 586 44.20 -9.05 38.94
N GLN A 587 43.90 -7.81 38.58
CA GLN A 587 44.85 -6.70 38.65
C GLN A 587 44.27 -5.59 39.53
N VAL A 588 45.09 -5.05 40.44
CA VAL A 588 44.71 -3.96 41.33
C VAL A 588 45.54 -2.73 40.98
N ALA A 589 44.84 -1.67 40.58
CA ALA A 589 45.41 -0.40 40.20
C ALA A 589 44.84 0.73 41.05
N GLY A 590 45.62 1.77 41.30
CA GLY A 590 45.15 3.06 41.76
C GLY A 590 44.79 3.92 40.58
N CYS A 591 43.59 4.47 40.57
CA CYS A 591 43.13 5.35 39.50
C CYS A 591 42.46 6.60 40.07
N ARG A 592 42.47 7.66 39.27
CA ARG A 592 41.76 8.90 39.54
C ARG A 592 40.63 9.07 38.55
N VAL A 593 39.43 9.33 39.05
CA VAL A 593 38.24 9.52 38.21
C VAL A 593 38.31 10.89 37.55
N THR A 594 38.44 10.90 36.22
CA THR A 594 38.57 12.12 35.41
C THR A 594 37.22 12.67 34.96
N GLY A 595 36.20 11.81 34.81
CA GLY A 595 34.84 12.20 34.45
C GLY A 595 33.78 11.21 34.93
N GLY A 596 32.57 11.69 35.24
CA GLY A 596 31.45 10.82 35.61
C GLY A 596 31.66 10.05 36.92
N THR A 597 31.25 8.79 36.97
CA THR A 597 31.31 7.95 38.17
C THR A 597 31.74 6.53 37.82
N LEU A 598 32.63 5.94 38.62
CA LEU A 598 32.97 4.52 38.52
C LEU A 598 32.03 3.72 39.40
N THR A 599 31.47 2.64 38.87
CA THR A 599 30.58 1.75 39.63
C THR A 599 31.17 0.34 39.66
N ALA A 600 31.03 -0.36 40.79
CA ALA A 600 31.41 -1.76 40.90
C ALA A 600 30.54 -2.64 39.97
N ASP A 601 31.07 -3.79 39.54
CA ASP A 601 30.43 -4.73 38.60
C ASP A 601 30.15 -4.19 37.17
N ALA A 602 30.57 -2.97 36.85
CA ALA A 602 30.49 -2.44 35.49
C ALA A 602 31.59 -2.98 34.56
N HIS A 603 31.34 -2.87 33.25
CA HIS A 603 32.33 -3.16 32.22
C HIS A 603 33.19 -1.92 31.97
N VAL A 604 34.48 -2.13 31.69
CA VAL A 604 35.42 -1.06 31.42
C VAL A 604 36.23 -1.35 30.17
N THR A 605 36.28 -0.39 29.27
CA THR A 605 37.20 -0.40 28.13
C THR A 605 38.52 0.20 28.57
N ILE A 606 39.62 -0.50 28.31
CA ILE A 606 40.97 -0.01 28.60
C ILE A 606 41.53 0.59 27.31
N LEU A 607 41.95 1.85 27.38
CA LEU A 607 42.58 2.59 26.31
C LEU A 607 44.01 2.94 26.66
N ARG A 608 44.93 2.72 25.72
CA ARG A 608 46.33 3.12 25.83
C ARG A 608 46.68 3.99 24.63
N ASN A 609 47.13 5.21 24.87
CA ASN A 609 47.43 6.19 23.83
C ASN A 609 46.25 6.43 22.84
N GLY A 610 45.01 6.25 23.30
CA GLY A 610 43.80 6.37 22.48
C GLY A 610 43.38 5.11 21.72
N GLU A 611 44.17 4.03 21.76
CA GLU A 611 43.81 2.74 21.17
C GLU A 611 43.11 1.83 22.17
N VAL A 612 42.04 1.16 21.74
CA VAL A 612 41.27 0.22 22.57
C VAL A 612 42.02 -1.10 22.68
N LEU A 613 42.47 -1.44 23.89
CA LEU A 613 43.13 -2.72 24.16
C LEU A 613 42.12 -3.85 24.37
N GLY A 614 40.99 -3.56 25.01
CA GLY A 614 39.93 -4.54 25.25
C GLY A 614 38.99 -4.14 26.39
N VAL A 615 38.03 -5.02 26.66
CA VAL A 615 37.01 -4.84 27.72
C VAL A 615 37.28 -5.81 28.87
N VAL A 616 37.25 -5.29 30.09
CA VAL A 616 37.35 -6.07 31.34
C VAL A 616 36.23 -5.68 32.30
N ARG A 617 36.09 -6.41 33.42
CA ARG A 617 35.04 -6.16 34.43
C ARG A 617 35.65 -5.64 35.73
N ILE A 618 34.98 -4.67 36.35
CA ILE A 618 35.35 -4.14 37.66
C ILE A 618 34.80 -5.08 38.74
N VAL A 619 35.68 -5.73 39.49
CA VAL A 619 35.29 -6.63 40.58
C VAL A 619 35.03 -5.85 41.86
N ARG A 620 35.82 -4.81 42.11
CA ARG A 620 35.78 -4.08 43.38
C ARG A 620 36.35 -2.68 43.23
N LEU A 621 35.74 -1.73 43.92
CA LEU A 621 36.27 -0.39 44.15
C LEU A 621 36.55 -0.18 45.64
N GLN A 622 37.64 0.52 45.96
CA GLN A 622 38.03 0.82 47.33
C GLN A 622 38.54 2.26 47.49
N ILE A 623 38.14 2.94 48.56
CA ILE A 623 38.69 4.23 49.00
C ILE A 623 39.17 4.04 50.44
N GLY A 624 40.43 4.40 50.74
CA GLY A 624 40.94 4.31 52.12
C GLY A 624 40.85 2.92 52.75
N LYS A 625 41.01 1.85 51.95
CA LYS A 625 40.84 0.42 52.31
C LYS A 625 39.40 -0.04 52.60
N GLN A 626 38.41 0.81 52.44
CA GLN A 626 36.99 0.44 52.53
C GLN A 626 36.42 0.18 51.14
N ALA A 627 35.57 -0.86 51.01
CA ALA A 627 34.91 -1.15 49.74
C ALA A 627 33.73 -0.19 49.51
N VAL A 628 33.63 0.34 48.30
CA VAL A 628 32.59 1.29 47.91
C VAL A 628 31.90 0.80 46.63
N VAL A 629 30.62 1.13 46.50
CA VAL A 629 29.81 0.76 45.32
C VAL A 629 30.09 1.72 44.16
N GLU A 630 30.28 3.01 44.47
CA GLU A 630 30.49 4.06 43.47
C GLU A 630 31.60 5.02 43.91
N VAL A 631 32.32 5.57 42.94
CA VAL A 631 33.39 6.55 43.14
C VAL A 631 33.14 7.77 42.23
N PRO A 632 32.89 8.96 42.81
CA PRO A 632 32.59 10.16 42.03
C PRO A 632 33.84 10.80 41.40
N GLN A 633 33.61 11.65 40.41
CA GLN A 633 34.65 12.43 39.72
C GLN A 633 35.58 13.17 40.70
N GLY A 634 36.88 13.21 40.35
CA GLY A 634 37.91 13.90 41.13
C GLY A 634 38.46 13.09 42.29
N SER A 635 37.85 11.96 42.63
CA SER A 635 38.33 11.07 43.69
C SER A 635 39.39 10.09 43.19
N GLU A 636 40.28 9.68 44.09
CA GLU A 636 41.21 8.57 43.88
C GLU A 636 40.66 7.30 44.53
N CYS A 637 40.76 6.19 43.81
CA CYS A 637 40.32 4.90 44.33
C CYS A 637 41.22 3.76 43.85
N GLY A 638 41.24 2.68 44.63
CA GLY A 638 41.74 1.39 44.19
C GLY A 638 40.67 0.67 43.39
N ILE A 639 41.02 0.21 42.19
CA ILE A 639 40.16 -0.57 41.30
C ILE A 639 40.75 -1.96 41.12
N ALA A 640 39.92 -2.99 41.29
CA ALA A 640 40.26 -4.37 41.00
C ALA A 640 39.58 -4.81 39.70
N LEU A 641 40.38 -5.15 38.69
CA LEU A 641 39.95 -5.55 37.36
C LEU A 641 40.14 -7.05 37.16
N GLU A 642 39.10 -7.72 36.66
CA GLU A 642 39.11 -9.14 36.31
C GLU A 642 39.45 -9.34 34.84
N GLY A 643 40.49 -10.11 34.57
CA GLY A 643 40.91 -10.44 33.20
C GLY A 643 42.42 -10.61 33.05
N LYS A 644 42.80 -11.12 31.87
CA LYS A 644 44.21 -11.34 31.48
C LYS A 644 44.87 -10.10 30.86
N LEU A 645 44.09 -9.05 30.57
CA LEU A 645 44.56 -7.86 29.89
C LEU A 645 45.36 -6.98 30.85
N ARG A 646 46.65 -6.75 30.55
CA ARG A 646 47.56 -6.03 31.47
C ARG A 646 47.38 -4.51 31.37
N VAL A 647 47.01 -3.91 32.49
CA VAL A 647 46.96 -2.45 32.63
C VAL A 647 48.34 -1.87 32.91
N GLN A 648 48.56 -0.64 32.47
CA GLN A 648 49.76 0.17 32.70
C GLN A 648 49.39 1.52 33.31
N GLU A 649 50.39 2.17 33.91
CA GLU A 649 50.24 3.56 34.32
C GLU A 649 49.91 4.44 33.10
N GLN A 650 49.08 5.46 33.32
CA GLN A 650 48.52 6.36 32.30
C GLN A 650 47.44 5.77 31.39
N ASP A 651 47.14 4.46 31.47
CA ASP A 651 45.99 3.89 30.76
C ASP A 651 44.69 4.58 31.20
N VAL A 652 43.81 4.81 30.22
CA VAL A 652 42.48 5.41 30.43
C VAL A 652 41.45 4.30 30.49
N LEU A 653 40.58 4.39 31.49
CA LEU A 653 39.50 3.47 31.78
C LEU A 653 38.17 4.14 31.44
N GLU A 654 37.45 3.63 30.45
CA GLU A 654 36.09 4.07 30.11
C GLU A 654 35.08 3.05 30.65
N VAL A 655 34.39 3.41 31.73
CA VAL A 655 33.39 2.55 32.37
C VAL A 655 32.05 2.76 31.70
N PHE A 656 31.41 1.67 31.29
CA PHE A 656 30.10 1.70 30.67
C PHE A 656 29.17 0.64 31.27
N ALA A 657 27.88 0.95 31.28
CA ALA A 657 26.82 -0.02 31.52
C ALA A 657 26.17 -0.42 30.19
N GLU A 658 25.87 -1.70 30.06
CA GLU A 658 25.04 -2.21 28.97
C GLU A 658 23.57 -2.04 29.38
N GLN A 659 22.82 -1.25 28.62
CA GLN A 659 21.37 -1.14 28.77
C GLN A 659 20.69 -1.81 27.59
N THR A 660 19.75 -2.71 27.88
CA THR A 660 18.92 -3.34 26.86
C THR A 660 17.73 -2.44 26.57
N LYS A 661 17.55 -2.05 25.30
CA LYS A 661 16.41 -1.24 24.85
C LYS A 661 15.60 -2.04 23.83
N LYS A 662 14.28 -2.04 24.00
CA LYS A 662 13.35 -2.59 22.99
C LYS A 662 13.41 -1.73 21.73
N ARG A 663 13.52 -2.36 20.56
CA ARG A 663 13.43 -1.68 19.26
C ARG A 663 11.97 -1.31 18.99
N THR A 664 11.78 -0.13 18.43
CA THR A 664 10.50 0.25 17.83
C THR A 664 10.48 -0.21 16.38
N LEU A 665 9.40 -0.83 15.94
CA LEU A 665 9.19 -1.17 14.53
C LEU A 665 8.80 0.09 13.77
N GLU A 666 9.63 0.47 12.80
CA GLU A 666 9.24 1.38 11.72
C GLU A 666 9.11 0.54 10.46
N PHE A 667 7.90 0.50 9.90
CA PHE A 667 7.67 -0.10 8.60
C PHE A 667 7.94 0.98 7.54
N THR A 668 8.63 0.61 6.47
CA THR A 668 8.73 1.46 5.29
C THR A 668 7.33 1.58 4.71
N LEU A 669 6.77 2.79 4.70
CA LEU A 669 5.44 3.09 4.16
C LEU A 669 5.42 2.97 2.64
#